data_AF-A0A934VJZ8-F1
#
_entry.id   AF-A0A934VJZ8-F1
#
_cell.length_a   1.000
_cell.length_b   1.000
_cell.length_c   1.000
_cell.angle_alpha   90.00
_cell.angle_beta   90.00
_cell.angle_gamma   90.00
#
_symmetry.space_group_name_H-M   'P 1'
#
loop_
_entity.id
_entity.type
_entity.pdbx_description
1 polymer ?
#
loop_
_entity_poly.entity_id
_entity_poly.type
_entity_poly.pdbx_seq_one_letter_code
_entity_poly.pdbx_strand_id
1 'polypeptide(L)'
;MKFPLGLLLLLAFIFPLSIQAEDEFSFPELKKWALENQEKFPFAETGRKNGSPFAPLTTFPELDLNHQGKAISGLRITLPDWTDENLALMLTAPPIAESGVFFKTDSFHFRVVLLEDSKRTFYFKRKFFSNPTAKRYKVFQSFYPDREQFVAQTIFRQDERSGTLPGDTLLVLILDDESKKLPKTEVAFTIESERGLREWGQLPTALSDYGPGANFITIEGEDPGKASEHVEKAYQIFIAEGEEEANRFLDEIFLHFQQRGGKYQDWHSALWHSAQYRHKNDKNWSIVAYGYIYKQAKKWDAYERGRTIASNLATSYNTLYRHAEGRKHMDMFYFQMHRMGYSFQIQDYPETGPGIPILPNTRTREIPLDPPTPISIVWQYGFPYIMDDLQLDRTHVSALEDHAHYLYLSGEQEAAMEWRLSLLNLLERMKGFKEDYEVDERWLEINNSIASQLYELGYYAASYYRYQKTIHSNGLKAGAYGYRSHQSAKIGMANCRSAISYAEDGEMERIANVKEKIRKNPFLNKASFQNAELVEAKHYLIRGERENGMAIIDRLADEEGYIPAKVQQVIYHIQSGTTAGMEKKLLALLKLYREQGLKIKEWRLYAAYADLLILEERWEEALQMRREALRLTRAFGLTVHEAHQAARLSQLLQAFGQESEAEELARATREVARNKTLIPPFNRKVIEGILRKELPPISLASRDENAKASTHLQPNAAVVVPLAASGGYGKLTLANLSDQAVTGQLELSGLPSSWQENALESEVTISIGAGEARAHRPLTLAPGTFLLLSLNNENPYQEGELLVEWQPEGESSQRSAWTFSTAEEGFNKAVIDAGHYHLNEFYGVPVYHHLIKQAATDEEDMTFRVQSSAPARIEVYDLEDKPLLVDNNGDGNLIGAGDGLFSDQNQDGLVDTRLRNGLGAIRLQVYPQAGLTTDLTLTLSGLIDGEWSVLAEDTLTNK
;
A
#
# COMPACT_ATOMS: atom_id res chain seq x y z
N MET A 1 -30.51 -38.42 -32.15
CA MET A 1 -29.35 -39.31 -32.33
C MET A 1 -28.65 -39.45 -31.00
N LYS A 2 -28.57 -40.68 -30.46
CA LYS A 2 -27.90 -41.05 -29.20
C LYS A 2 -26.86 -42.13 -29.53
N PHE A 3 -25.62 -41.97 -29.10
CA PHE A 3 -24.60 -43.03 -28.96
C PHE A 3 -23.58 -42.58 -27.88
N PRO A 4 -22.85 -43.50 -27.21
CA PRO A 4 -22.92 -43.68 -25.76
C PRO A 4 -21.54 -43.67 -25.07
N LEU A 5 -21.61 -43.72 -23.75
CA LEU A 5 -20.52 -44.08 -22.84
C LEU A 5 -19.96 -45.49 -23.16
N GLY A 6 -18.64 -45.63 -23.14
CA GLY A 6 -17.94 -46.92 -23.16
C GLY A 6 -16.63 -46.82 -22.36
N LEU A 7 -16.64 -47.43 -21.18
CA LEU A 7 -15.54 -47.57 -20.23
C LEU A 7 -14.90 -48.96 -20.43
N LEU A 8 -13.57 -49.05 -20.53
CA LEU A 8 -12.80 -50.29 -20.25
C LEU A 8 -11.33 -49.95 -19.99
N LEU A 9 -10.92 -50.14 -18.72
CA LEU A 9 -9.56 -50.49 -18.26
C LEU A 9 -9.15 -51.87 -18.86
N LEU A 10 -7.92 -52.39 -18.92
CA LEU A 10 -6.79 -52.50 -17.99
C LEU A 10 -5.72 -53.35 -18.74
N LEU A 11 -4.40 -53.07 -18.76
CA LEU A 11 -3.31 -53.75 -18.01
C LEU A 11 -1.97 -53.42 -18.72
N ALA A 12 -0.99 -52.77 -18.06
CA ALA A 12 0.14 -53.33 -17.26
C ALA A 12 1.40 -53.63 -18.12
N PHE A 13 2.63 -53.24 -17.72
CA PHE A 13 3.45 -53.95 -16.73
C PHE A 13 4.73 -53.16 -16.28
N ILE A 14 4.98 -53.17 -14.95
CA ILE A 14 6.24 -53.43 -14.18
C ILE A 14 7.43 -52.44 -14.17
N PHE A 15 7.70 -51.82 -13.00
CA PHE A 15 8.68 -52.29 -11.98
C PHE A 15 8.43 -51.63 -10.61
N PRO A 16 8.52 -52.36 -9.48
CA PRO A 16 8.62 -51.79 -8.14
C PRO A 16 10.09 -51.75 -7.72
N LEU A 17 10.58 -50.57 -7.30
CA LEU A 17 11.84 -50.43 -6.59
C LEU A 17 11.55 -49.75 -5.25
N SER A 18 11.77 -50.55 -4.21
CA SER A 18 11.88 -50.16 -2.82
C SER A 18 12.98 -49.10 -2.65
N ILE A 19 12.63 -47.96 -2.06
CA ILE A 19 13.59 -47.10 -1.36
C ILE A 19 12.99 -46.80 0.01
N GLN A 20 13.68 -47.29 1.04
CA GLN A 20 13.49 -46.86 2.42
C GLN A 20 13.88 -45.38 2.49
N ALA A 21 12.98 -44.52 2.96
CA ALA A 21 13.35 -43.22 3.49
C ALA A 21 13.59 -43.41 5.00
N GLU A 22 14.84 -43.70 5.35
CA GLU A 22 15.42 -43.31 6.63
C GLU A 22 15.89 -41.86 6.46
N ASP A 23 15.38 -40.96 7.30
CA ASP A 23 16.10 -39.84 7.93
C ASP A 23 15.06 -39.00 8.71
N GLU A 24 14.66 -39.54 9.86
CA GLU A 24 14.15 -38.72 10.96
C GLU A 24 15.34 -37.99 11.58
N PHE A 25 15.28 -36.66 11.68
CA PHE A 25 16.20 -35.90 12.52
C PHE A 25 16.01 -36.34 13.98
N SER A 26 16.88 -37.23 14.43
CA SER A 26 16.89 -37.69 15.80
C SER A 26 17.60 -36.65 16.69
N PHE A 27 16.95 -36.32 17.81
CA PHE A 27 17.44 -35.45 18.90
C PHE A 27 18.91 -35.65 19.37
N PRO A 28 19.56 -36.84 19.21
CA PRO A 28 20.96 -37.04 19.57
C PRO A 28 21.99 -36.20 18.77
N GLU A 29 21.73 -35.85 17.51
CA GLU A 29 22.71 -35.11 16.69
C GLU A 29 22.79 -33.63 17.07
N LEU A 30 21.66 -33.02 17.47
CA LEU A 30 21.63 -31.66 18.02
C LEU A 30 22.41 -31.57 19.35
N LYS A 31 22.34 -32.63 20.16
CA LYS A 31 23.09 -32.76 21.42
C LYS A 31 24.58 -32.94 21.18
N LYS A 32 24.96 -33.69 20.13
CA LYS A 32 26.34 -33.86 19.68
C LYS A 32 26.91 -32.55 19.11
N TRP A 33 26.15 -31.85 18.28
CA TRP A 33 26.53 -30.52 17.76
C TRP A 33 26.69 -29.48 18.88
N ALA A 34 25.81 -29.47 19.90
CA ALA A 34 25.91 -28.57 21.04
C ALA A 34 27.13 -28.86 21.94
N LEU A 35 27.53 -30.13 22.07
CA LEU A 35 28.74 -30.55 22.78
C LEU A 35 30.02 -30.24 21.98
N GLU A 36 29.98 -30.42 20.66
CA GLU A 36 31.12 -30.18 19.76
C GLU A 36 31.37 -28.68 19.48
N ASN A 37 30.36 -27.83 19.68
CA ASN A 37 30.48 -26.37 19.52
C ASN A 37 30.49 -25.61 20.86
N GLN A 38 30.63 -26.30 21.99
CA GLN A 38 30.64 -25.71 23.34
C GLN A 38 31.76 -24.67 23.53
N GLU A 39 32.87 -24.79 22.80
CA GLU A 39 33.99 -23.83 22.85
C GLU A 39 33.72 -22.52 22.09
N LYS A 40 32.63 -22.43 21.30
CA LYS A 40 32.26 -21.22 20.54
C LYS A 40 31.33 -20.27 21.31
N PHE A 41 30.97 -20.60 22.55
CA PHE A 41 30.07 -19.79 23.39
C PHE A 41 30.74 -19.44 24.75
N PRO A 42 31.30 -18.24 24.92
CA PRO A 42 32.18 -17.91 26.04
C PRO A 42 31.46 -17.51 27.35
N PHE A 43 30.33 -18.14 27.70
CA PHE A 43 29.56 -17.79 28.92
C PHE A 43 29.41 -18.92 29.95
N ALA A 44 30.36 -19.86 30.00
CA ALA A 44 30.31 -21.01 30.92
C ALA A 44 31.53 -21.13 31.86
N GLU A 45 32.07 -20.03 32.37
CA GLU A 45 33.26 -20.05 33.25
C GLU A 45 33.10 -19.40 34.65
N THR A 46 31.88 -19.37 35.20
CA THR A 46 31.63 -18.87 36.57
C THR A 46 30.99 -19.90 37.50
N GLY A 47 31.45 -21.17 37.42
CA GLY A 47 30.93 -22.26 38.27
C GLY A 47 31.98 -23.27 38.76
N ARG A 48 33.28 -23.04 38.57
CA ARG A 48 34.33 -24.05 38.83
C ARG A 48 35.20 -23.85 40.07
N LYS A 49 34.88 -22.91 40.99
CA LYS A 49 35.76 -22.64 42.14
C LYS A 49 35.51 -23.42 43.44
N ASN A 50 34.39 -24.13 43.63
CA ASN A 50 34.11 -24.79 44.92
C ASN A 50 33.75 -26.27 44.76
N GLY A 51 34.70 -27.08 44.30
CA GLY A 51 34.51 -28.51 44.01
C GLY A 51 33.87 -29.33 45.15
N SER A 52 32.88 -30.14 44.79
CA SER A 52 32.55 -31.41 45.45
C SER A 52 31.67 -32.27 44.53
N PRO A 53 31.84 -33.60 44.46
CA PRO A 53 31.16 -34.49 43.51
C PRO A 53 29.81 -35.02 44.03
N PHE A 54 28.88 -35.31 43.11
CA PHE A 54 27.68 -36.15 43.34
C PHE A 54 28.11 -37.55 43.81
N ALA A 55 27.52 -38.25 44.79
CA ALA A 55 26.13 -38.68 45.05
C ALA A 55 26.06 -39.35 46.48
N PRO A 56 24.98 -40.02 46.97
CA PRO A 56 23.57 -40.08 46.57
C PRO A 56 22.59 -39.65 47.70
N LEU A 57 21.36 -39.28 47.32
CA LEU A 57 20.25 -39.05 48.24
C LEU A 57 19.40 -40.32 48.41
N THR A 58 19.21 -40.76 49.66
CA THR A 58 18.00 -41.50 50.07
C THR A 58 17.56 -41.14 51.49
N THR A 59 16.40 -40.47 51.52
CA THR A 59 15.27 -40.53 52.47
C THR A 59 15.45 -40.38 53.98
N PHE A 60 14.82 -39.32 54.51
CA PHE A 60 13.99 -39.37 55.71
C PHE A 60 12.58 -38.84 55.40
N PRO A 61 11.52 -39.28 56.11
CA PRO A 61 10.13 -39.06 55.73
C PRO A 61 9.57 -37.74 56.27
N GLU A 62 8.80 -37.10 55.40
CA GLU A 62 7.58 -36.29 55.61
C GLU A 62 7.42 -35.51 56.92
N LEU A 63 7.53 -34.19 56.81
CA LEU A 63 6.39 -33.35 57.21
C LEU A 63 5.88 -32.64 55.95
N ASP A 64 4.76 -33.16 55.48
CA ASP A 64 4.04 -32.75 54.29
C ASP A 64 3.33 -31.41 54.55
N LEU A 65 3.79 -30.37 53.88
CA LEU A 65 2.92 -29.29 53.41
C LEU A 65 3.18 -29.14 51.90
N ASN A 66 2.72 -30.15 51.16
CA ASN A 66 2.26 -29.97 49.78
C ASN A 66 1.25 -28.81 49.71
N HIS A 67 1.75 -27.61 49.48
CA HIS A 67 1.10 -26.73 48.51
C HIS A 67 1.90 -26.83 47.21
N GLN A 68 1.55 -27.85 46.44
CA GLN A 68 1.97 -27.97 45.05
C GLN A 68 1.52 -26.73 44.28
N GLY A 69 2.51 -25.97 43.81
CA GLY A 69 2.54 -25.42 42.45
C GLY A 69 1.30 -24.70 41.94
N LYS A 70 0.89 -23.58 42.56
CA LYS A 70 0.03 -22.61 41.89
C LYS A 70 0.82 -21.34 41.55
N ALA A 71 0.94 -21.09 40.26
CA ALA A 71 1.46 -19.83 39.73
C ALA A 71 0.48 -18.71 40.09
N ILE A 72 1.02 -17.57 40.54
CA ILE A 72 0.24 -16.37 40.83
C ILE A 72 0.29 -15.51 39.57
N SER A 73 -0.79 -15.46 38.78
CA SER A 73 -0.91 -14.51 37.66
C SER A 73 -1.60 -13.24 38.13
N GLY A 74 -1.08 -12.07 37.74
CA GLY A 74 -1.70 -10.77 37.97
C GLY A 74 -1.82 -10.37 39.45
N LEU A 75 -0.73 -9.94 40.07
CA LEU A 75 -0.82 -9.31 41.39
C LEU A 75 -1.52 -7.94 41.24
N ARG A 76 -2.78 -7.84 41.65
CA ARG A 76 -3.49 -6.56 41.73
C ARG A 76 -3.25 -5.98 43.11
N ILE A 77 -2.52 -4.86 43.15
CA ILE A 77 -2.32 -4.08 44.37
C ILE A 77 -3.39 -2.98 44.36
N THR A 78 -4.38 -3.09 45.22
CA THR A 78 -5.31 -1.99 45.45
C THR A 78 -4.67 -0.99 46.40
N LEU A 79 -4.97 0.31 46.25
CA LEU A 79 -4.47 1.36 47.14
C LEU A 79 -4.69 0.97 48.61
N PRO A 80 -3.75 1.28 49.52
CA PRO A 80 -3.90 0.96 50.93
C PRO A 80 -5.14 1.64 51.50
N ASP A 81 -5.99 0.86 52.16
CA ASP A 81 -7.21 1.33 52.80
C ASP A 81 -7.20 1.06 54.30
N TRP A 82 -7.85 1.93 55.06
CA TRP A 82 -7.90 1.87 56.51
C TRP A 82 -9.18 1.17 56.97
N THR A 83 -9.03 0.03 57.65
CA THR A 83 -10.16 -0.65 58.31
C THR A 83 -10.01 -0.47 59.82
N ASP A 84 -10.89 0.35 60.43
CA ASP A 84 -11.07 0.69 61.86
C ASP A 84 -9.82 0.96 62.73
N GLU A 85 -8.80 0.10 62.75
CA GLU A 85 -7.50 0.27 63.43
C GLU A 85 -6.27 -0.25 62.62
N ASN A 86 -6.44 -0.71 61.37
CA ASN A 86 -5.37 -1.32 60.56
C ASN A 86 -5.26 -0.70 59.15
N LEU A 87 -4.02 -0.53 58.66
CA LEU A 87 -3.73 -0.29 57.25
C LEU A 87 -3.74 -1.62 56.52
N ALA A 88 -4.77 -1.86 55.70
CA ALA A 88 -4.90 -3.06 54.90
C ALA A 88 -4.34 -2.81 53.50
N LEU A 89 -3.29 -3.56 53.13
CA LEU A 89 -2.82 -3.62 51.74
C LEU A 89 -3.42 -4.87 51.10
N MET A 90 -4.40 -4.68 50.23
CA MET A 90 -5.08 -5.81 49.60
C MET A 90 -4.33 -6.23 48.33
N LEU A 91 -3.67 -7.38 48.41
CA LEU A 91 -3.08 -8.07 47.27
C LEU A 91 -4.09 -9.08 46.75
N THR A 92 -4.74 -8.78 45.63
CA THR A 92 -5.66 -9.72 44.99
C THR A 92 -4.99 -10.36 43.79
N ALA A 93 -4.79 -11.68 43.84
CA ALA A 93 -4.56 -12.46 42.64
C ALA A 93 -5.93 -12.86 42.07
N PRO A 94 -6.27 -12.52 40.81
CA PRO A 94 -7.51 -12.98 40.21
C PRO A 94 -7.54 -14.52 40.18
N PRO A 95 -8.73 -15.14 40.22
CA PRO A 95 -8.85 -16.59 40.11
C PRO A 95 -8.24 -17.06 38.80
N ILE A 96 -7.40 -18.09 38.92
CA ILE A 96 -6.74 -18.78 37.82
C ILE A 96 -7.81 -19.36 36.89
N ALA A 97 -8.02 -18.76 35.72
CA ALA A 97 -8.39 -19.56 34.56
C ALA A 97 -7.15 -20.37 34.18
N GLU A 98 -7.30 -21.67 33.94
CA GLU A 98 -6.22 -22.64 33.74
C GLU A 98 -5.40 -22.36 32.47
N SER A 99 -4.56 -21.32 32.47
CA SER A 99 -3.41 -21.17 31.58
C SER A 99 -2.51 -20.04 32.10
N GLY A 100 -1.25 -20.38 32.45
CA GLY A 100 -0.23 -19.36 32.73
C GLY A 100 0.84 -19.76 33.75
N VAL A 101 1.95 -20.31 33.26
CA VAL A 101 3.16 -20.66 34.03
C VAL A 101 4.19 -19.51 33.93
N PHE A 102 3.99 -18.35 34.57
CA PHE A 102 4.95 -17.24 34.41
C PHE A 102 5.19 -16.34 35.62
N PHE A 103 5.55 -16.88 36.79
CA PHE A 103 6.29 -16.11 37.83
C PHE A 103 7.19 -17.02 38.68
N LYS A 104 7.86 -18.01 38.07
CA LYS A 104 8.66 -18.97 38.86
C LYS A 104 10.01 -18.41 39.33
N THR A 105 10.45 -17.22 38.89
CA THR A 105 11.83 -16.76 39.14
C THR A 105 12.03 -15.25 39.35
N ASP A 106 10.99 -14.43 39.51
CA ASP A 106 11.20 -13.00 39.79
C ASP A 106 11.11 -12.70 41.29
N SER A 107 12.14 -12.04 41.82
CA SER A 107 12.19 -11.60 43.22
C SER A 107 11.62 -10.18 43.29
N PHE A 108 10.54 -9.99 44.03
CA PHE A 108 9.99 -8.67 44.33
C PHE A 108 10.39 -8.25 45.74
N HIS A 109 10.99 -7.07 45.85
CA HIS A 109 11.39 -6.51 47.14
C HIS A 109 10.44 -5.37 47.50
N PHE A 110 9.78 -5.49 48.65
CA PHE A 110 8.90 -4.46 49.18
C PHE A 110 9.62 -3.71 50.31
N ARG A 111 9.74 -2.39 50.19
CA ARG A 111 10.25 -1.55 51.27
C ARG A 111 9.19 -0.53 51.67
N VAL A 112 8.84 -0.54 52.95
CA VAL A 112 7.93 0.43 53.57
C VAL A 112 8.78 1.46 54.30
N VAL A 113 8.62 2.75 53.96
CA VAL A 113 9.36 3.85 54.58
C VAL A 113 8.35 4.79 55.23
N LEU A 114 8.50 5.01 56.53
CA LEU A 114 7.72 6.01 57.27
C LEU A 114 8.36 7.40 57.07
N LEU A 115 7.57 8.37 56.67
CA LEU A 115 8.01 9.72 56.34
C LEU A 115 7.74 10.69 57.51
N GLU A 116 8.34 10.47 58.67
CA GLU A 116 8.59 11.53 59.66
C GLU A 116 9.93 11.27 60.35
N ASP A 117 10.55 12.34 60.88
CA ASP A 117 11.95 12.55 61.35
C ASP A 117 12.66 11.44 62.17
N SER A 118 12.01 10.32 62.43
CA SER A 118 12.63 9.10 62.95
C SER A 118 13.17 8.22 61.80
N LYS A 119 14.50 8.07 61.76
CA LYS A 119 15.24 7.16 60.85
C LYS A 119 14.96 5.66 61.15
N ARG A 120 13.71 5.22 61.21
CA ARG A 120 13.36 3.79 61.37
C ARG A 120 12.82 3.25 60.05
N THR A 121 13.63 2.42 59.39
CA THR A 121 13.23 1.61 58.24
C THR A 121 12.82 0.23 58.74
N PHE A 122 11.60 -0.19 58.43
CA PHE A 122 11.18 -1.57 58.69
C PHE A 122 11.61 -2.46 57.52
N TYR A 123 12.43 -3.47 57.81
CA TYR A 123 12.89 -4.45 56.84
C TYR A 123 12.16 -5.76 57.05
N PHE A 124 11.24 -6.11 56.15
CA PHE A 124 10.74 -7.47 56.05
C PHE A 124 11.68 -8.27 55.16
N LYS A 125 12.30 -9.31 55.71
CA LYS A 125 13.36 -10.08 55.04
C LYS A 125 12.94 -11.54 54.87
N ARG A 126 12.46 -11.90 53.68
CA ARG A 126 12.80 -13.20 53.08
C ARG A 126 13.98 -12.91 52.14
N LYS A 127 15.14 -13.53 52.40
CA LYS A 127 16.38 -13.27 51.65
C LYS A 127 16.23 -13.68 50.18
N PHE A 128 16.60 -12.78 49.26
CA PHE A 128 17.74 -12.97 48.34
C PHE A 128 18.52 -11.63 48.24
N PHE A 129 19.83 -11.73 47.94
CA PHE A 129 20.87 -10.73 48.29
C PHE A 129 20.95 -9.50 47.36
N SER A 130 21.44 -8.38 47.92
CA SER A 130 21.53 -7.03 47.36
C SER A 130 22.88 -6.67 46.71
N ASN A 131 22.88 -5.71 45.77
CA ASN A 131 24.01 -4.76 45.58
C ASN A 131 23.46 -3.35 45.22
N PRO A 132 23.80 -2.25 45.94
CA PRO A 132 23.10 -0.97 45.84
C PRO A 132 23.92 0.12 45.14
N THR A 133 23.57 0.49 43.89
CA THR A 133 23.99 1.79 43.32
C THR A 133 23.04 2.24 42.21
N ALA A 134 21.83 2.65 42.60
CA ALA A 134 21.06 3.73 41.99
C ALA A 134 19.78 3.91 42.83
N LYS A 135 19.68 5.00 43.59
CA LYS A 135 18.50 5.31 44.39
C LYS A 135 17.59 6.24 43.60
N ARG A 136 16.41 5.78 43.20
CA ARG A 136 15.27 6.63 42.82
C ARG A 136 14.04 6.17 43.59
N TYR A 137 13.31 7.10 44.17
CA TYR A 137 12.20 6.86 45.10
C TYR A 137 10.88 7.40 44.54
N LYS A 138 9.75 6.82 44.93
CA LYS A 138 8.41 7.40 44.73
C LYS A 138 7.58 7.24 46.01
N VAL A 139 6.77 8.26 46.32
CA VAL A 139 5.94 8.37 47.53
C VAL A 139 4.48 8.35 47.10
N PHE A 140 3.63 7.65 47.86
CA PHE A 140 2.18 7.67 47.68
C PHE A 140 1.54 8.22 48.97
N GLN A 141 0.65 9.19 48.86
CA GLN A 141 -0.23 9.65 49.94
C GLN A 141 -1.63 9.08 49.69
N SER A 142 -2.35 8.71 50.75
CA SER A 142 -3.73 8.21 50.69
C SER A 142 -4.61 9.07 51.59
N PHE A 143 -5.69 9.64 51.04
CA PHE A 143 -6.75 10.32 51.79
C PHE A 143 -8.13 10.11 51.13
N TYR A 144 -9.02 9.36 51.78
CA TYR A 144 -10.45 9.32 51.45
C TYR A 144 -11.28 9.98 52.57
N PRO A 145 -12.18 10.93 52.27
CA PRO A 145 -12.96 11.64 53.28
C PRO A 145 -14.30 10.99 53.64
N ASP A 146 -14.73 9.89 53.01
CA ASP A 146 -16.03 9.28 53.33
C ASP A 146 -15.98 7.74 53.45
N ARG A 147 -16.07 7.29 54.70
CA ARG A 147 -15.89 5.91 55.17
C ARG A 147 -17.11 5.02 54.89
N GLU A 148 -18.29 5.60 54.69
CA GLU A 148 -19.54 4.83 54.52
C GLU A 148 -19.79 4.43 53.06
N GLN A 149 -19.33 5.22 52.08
CA GLN A 149 -19.50 4.90 50.66
C GLN A 149 -18.63 3.72 50.19
N PHE A 150 -17.42 3.57 50.75
CA PHE A 150 -16.52 2.49 50.37
C PHE A 150 -17.07 1.13 50.86
N VAL A 151 -17.47 1.04 52.13
CA VAL A 151 -18.06 -0.19 52.72
C VAL A 151 -19.31 -0.64 51.97
N ALA A 152 -20.13 0.30 51.47
CA ALA A 152 -21.31 -0.02 50.67
C ALA A 152 -21.00 -0.54 49.25
N GLN A 153 -19.84 -0.20 48.68
CA GLN A 153 -19.43 -0.68 47.34
C GLN A 153 -18.57 -1.95 47.38
N THR A 154 -17.87 -2.23 48.48
CA THR A 154 -17.11 -3.48 48.64
C THR A 154 -17.97 -4.65 49.12
N ILE A 155 -19.16 -4.39 49.69
CA ILE A 155 -20.06 -5.41 50.21
C ILE A 155 -21.38 -5.42 49.44
N PHE A 156 -21.42 -5.94 48.21
CA PHE A 156 -22.59 -6.56 47.54
C PHE A 156 -22.09 -7.16 46.21
N ARG A 157 -22.15 -8.46 45.89
CA ARG A 157 -23.18 -9.49 46.12
C ARG A 157 -22.58 -10.78 46.69
N GLN A 158 -23.01 -11.14 47.89
CA GLN A 158 -22.90 -12.49 48.39
C GLN A 158 -24.18 -13.22 47.94
N ASP A 159 -24.12 -13.93 46.81
CA ASP A 159 -25.21 -14.81 46.40
C ASP A 159 -25.03 -16.15 47.16
N GLU A 160 -25.98 -16.48 48.03
CA GLU A 160 -25.89 -17.53 49.06
C GLU A 160 -25.90 -18.98 48.53
N ARG A 161 -25.35 -19.27 47.34
CA ARG A 161 -25.42 -20.63 46.74
C ARG A 161 -24.11 -21.30 46.33
N SER A 162 -22.95 -20.79 46.71
CA SER A 162 -21.71 -21.58 46.65
C SER A 162 -20.86 -21.38 47.89
N GLY A 163 -21.00 -22.29 48.85
CA GLY A 163 -20.08 -22.41 49.97
C GLY A 163 -18.72 -22.89 49.47
N THR A 164 -17.80 -21.95 49.27
CA THR A 164 -16.33 -22.01 49.43
C THR A 164 -15.73 -20.85 48.64
N LEU A 165 -14.95 -19.98 49.30
CA LEU A 165 -14.08 -19.02 48.63
C LEU A 165 -12.85 -19.78 48.12
N PRO A 166 -12.50 -19.77 46.82
CA PRO A 166 -11.22 -20.27 46.33
C PRO A 166 -10.36 -19.08 45.90
N GLY A 167 -9.47 -18.64 46.79
CA GLY A 167 -8.45 -17.64 46.52
C GLY A 167 -7.67 -17.32 47.78
N ASP A 168 -6.37 -17.58 47.78
CA ASP A 168 -5.49 -17.23 48.90
C ASP A 168 -5.36 -15.70 48.96
N THR A 169 -6.23 -15.06 49.74
CA THR A 169 -6.15 -13.64 50.03
C THR A 169 -5.12 -13.45 51.14
N LEU A 170 -3.98 -12.84 50.83
CA LEU A 170 -2.93 -12.59 51.81
C LEU A 170 -3.08 -11.17 52.36
N LEU A 171 -3.69 -11.08 53.54
CA LEU A 171 -3.83 -9.81 54.28
C LEU A 171 -2.52 -9.54 55.03
N VAL A 172 -1.76 -8.53 54.62
CA VAL A 172 -0.58 -8.09 55.35
C VAL A 172 -0.99 -6.93 56.27
N LEU A 173 -0.99 -7.20 57.58
CA LEU A 173 -1.25 -6.22 58.63
C LEU A 173 0.09 -5.66 59.13
N ILE A 174 0.27 -4.34 59.08
CA ILE A 174 1.43 -3.67 59.67
C ILE A 174 0.99 -3.16 61.05
N LEU A 175 1.61 -3.68 62.12
CA LEU A 175 1.38 -3.25 63.49
C LEU A 175 2.66 -2.63 64.07
N ASP A 176 2.51 -1.61 64.90
CA ASP A 176 3.55 -1.19 65.83
C ASP A 176 3.62 -2.19 66.99
N ASP A 177 4.79 -2.83 67.16
CA ASP A 177 5.00 -3.92 68.12
C ASP A 177 4.82 -3.47 69.58
N GLU A 178 4.97 -2.18 69.90
CA GLU A 178 4.87 -1.69 71.28
C GLU A 178 3.48 -1.15 71.66
N SER A 179 2.77 -0.48 70.74
CA SER A 179 1.51 0.21 71.07
C SER A 179 0.25 -0.50 70.58
N LYS A 180 0.38 -1.47 69.65
CA LYS A 180 -0.73 -2.07 68.88
C LYS A 180 -1.68 -1.03 68.24
N LYS A 181 -1.22 0.21 68.05
CA LYS A 181 -1.94 1.28 67.35
C LYS A 181 -1.04 1.87 66.27
N LEU A 182 -1.60 2.27 65.14
CA LEU A 182 -0.82 2.85 64.06
C LEU A 182 -0.43 4.30 64.37
N PRO A 183 0.82 4.73 64.12
CA PRO A 183 1.15 6.14 64.12
C PRO A 183 0.48 6.82 62.92
N LYS A 184 -0.06 8.03 63.12
CA LYS A 184 -0.55 8.89 62.02
C LYS A 184 0.67 9.36 61.22
N THR A 185 1.18 8.51 60.32
CA THR A 185 2.37 8.83 59.54
C THR A 185 2.12 8.51 58.09
N GLU A 186 2.63 9.36 57.19
CA GLU A 186 2.68 9.06 55.78
C GLU A 186 3.59 7.87 55.51
N VAL A 187 3.10 6.92 54.72
CA VAL A 187 3.79 5.67 54.42
C VAL A 187 4.09 5.64 52.92
N ALA A 188 5.37 5.53 52.55
CA ALA A 188 5.78 5.29 51.18
C ALA A 188 6.06 3.80 50.96
N PHE A 189 5.58 3.25 49.83
CA PHE A 189 5.89 1.90 49.38
C PHE A 189 6.89 1.96 48.22
N THR A 190 7.91 1.12 48.27
CA THR A 190 8.82 0.87 47.14
C THR A 190 8.66 -0.59 46.73
N ILE A 191 8.43 -0.82 45.45
CA ILE A 191 8.44 -2.16 44.85
C ILE A 191 9.64 -2.18 43.92
N GLU A 192 10.60 -3.07 44.12
CA GLU A 192 11.75 -3.24 43.22
C GLU A 192 11.64 -4.60 42.53
N SER A 193 11.62 -4.62 41.20
CA SER A 193 11.78 -5.83 40.38
C SER A 193 13.22 -5.87 39.88
N GLU A 194 13.99 -6.90 40.28
CA GLU A 194 15.40 -7.04 39.88
C GLU A 194 15.56 -7.20 38.36
N ARG A 195 14.62 -7.90 37.70
CA ARG A 195 14.63 -8.05 36.24
C ARG A 195 14.14 -6.79 35.53
N GLY A 196 13.06 -6.16 36.01
CA GLY A 196 12.52 -4.96 35.37
C GLY A 196 13.46 -3.74 35.44
N LEU A 197 14.23 -3.62 36.52
CA LEU A 197 15.28 -2.61 36.62
C LEU A 197 16.51 -2.92 35.76
N ARG A 198 16.89 -4.21 35.59
CA ARG A 198 18.05 -4.61 34.75
C ARG A 198 17.77 -4.57 33.26
N GLU A 199 16.60 -5.03 32.83
CA GLU A 199 16.27 -5.17 31.41
C GLU A 199 15.54 -3.93 30.85
N TRP A 200 14.76 -3.21 31.67
CA TRP A 200 13.86 -2.16 31.18
C TRP A 200 14.05 -0.78 31.83
N GLY A 201 14.87 -0.68 32.89
CA GLY A 201 15.11 0.57 33.62
C GLY A 201 13.89 1.15 34.36
N GLN A 202 12.77 0.43 34.41
CA GLN A 202 11.50 0.85 35.01
C GLN A 202 10.64 -0.36 35.46
N LEU A 203 9.72 -0.12 36.41
CA LEU A 203 8.83 -1.16 36.95
C LEU A 203 7.62 -1.40 36.05
N PRO A 204 7.11 -2.65 35.97
CA PRO A 204 5.91 -2.97 35.21
C PRO A 204 4.67 -2.55 36.01
N THR A 205 4.39 -1.25 36.08
CA THR A 205 3.13 -0.71 36.59
C THR A 205 2.38 -0.07 35.43
N ALA A 206 1.53 -0.82 34.74
CA ALA A 206 0.55 -0.24 33.85
C ALA A 206 -0.77 -0.98 34.00
N LEU A 207 -1.76 -0.26 34.53
CA LEU A 207 -3.17 -0.57 34.30
C LEU A 207 -3.42 -0.36 32.78
N SER A 208 -3.96 -1.36 32.10
CA SER A 208 -4.24 -1.35 30.64
C SER A 208 -4.99 -0.11 30.14
N ASP A 209 -5.77 0.53 31.02
CA ASP A 209 -6.63 1.67 30.70
C ASP A 209 -5.87 3.01 30.61
N TYR A 210 -4.63 3.09 31.13
CA TYR A 210 -3.85 4.32 31.26
C TYR A 210 -2.57 4.38 30.40
N GLY A 211 -2.28 3.31 29.64
CA GLY A 211 -1.09 3.18 28.79
C GLY A 211 0.17 2.71 29.54
N PRO A 212 1.17 2.15 28.84
CA PRO A 212 2.38 1.60 29.45
C PRO A 212 3.36 2.69 29.94
N GLY A 213 3.97 2.48 31.11
CA GLY A 213 5.23 3.12 31.52
C GLY A 213 5.15 4.58 32.03
N ALA A 214 3.97 5.18 32.13
CA ALA A 214 3.88 6.53 32.67
C ALA A 214 3.89 6.51 34.21
N ASN A 215 4.89 7.17 34.77
CA ASN A 215 5.04 7.44 36.20
C ASN A 215 3.96 8.43 36.66
N PHE A 216 2.69 8.01 36.79
CA PHE A 216 1.65 8.95 37.19
C PHE A 216 1.82 9.37 38.67
N ILE A 217 1.79 10.67 38.87
CA ILE A 217 1.27 11.31 40.07
C ILE A 217 -0.10 11.79 39.58
N THR A 218 -1.17 11.08 39.92
CA THR A 218 -2.51 11.60 39.71
C THR A 218 -2.62 12.89 40.52
N ILE A 219 -2.88 14.01 39.85
CA ILE A 219 -3.24 15.24 40.55
C ILE A 219 -4.69 15.03 41.00
N GLU A 220 -4.88 14.48 42.19
CA GLU A 220 -6.22 14.20 42.72
C GLU A 220 -7.03 15.49 42.89
N GLY A 221 -8.29 15.46 42.41
CA GLY A 221 -9.26 16.54 42.59
C GLY A 221 -9.63 17.33 41.32
N GLU A 222 -8.87 17.21 40.23
CA GLU A 222 -9.22 17.86 38.96
C GLU A 222 -9.90 16.88 37.99
N ASP A 223 -11.13 17.19 37.59
CA ASP A 223 -11.83 16.46 36.52
C ASP A 223 -11.00 16.54 35.22
N PRO A 224 -10.62 15.39 34.60
CA PRO A 224 -9.93 15.40 33.31
C PRO A 224 -10.77 16.05 32.20
N GLY A 225 -12.07 16.26 32.43
CA GLY A 225 -13.05 16.71 31.46
C GLY A 225 -13.45 15.57 30.53
N LYS A 226 -14.39 15.83 29.63
CA LYS A 226 -14.78 14.82 28.63
C LYS A 226 -13.80 14.84 27.46
N ALA A 227 -13.22 13.69 27.14
CA ALA A 227 -12.37 13.52 25.96
C ALA A 227 -13.03 14.06 24.68
N SER A 228 -14.34 13.88 24.51
CA SER A 228 -15.07 14.40 23.35
C SER A 228 -15.12 15.91 23.23
N GLU A 229 -15.01 16.65 24.34
CA GLU A 229 -14.97 18.12 24.33
C GLU A 229 -13.59 18.62 23.91
N HIS A 230 -12.52 17.98 24.42
CA HIS A 230 -11.15 18.26 23.98
C HIS A 230 -10.94 17.93 22.50
N VAL A 231 -11.45 16.79 22.04
CA VAL A 231 -11.39 16.40 20.63
C VAL A 231 -12.17 17.36 19.73
N GLU A 232 -13.31 17.86 20.18
CA GLU A 232 -14.05 18.89 19.43
C GLU A 232 -13.24 20.19 19.37
N LYS A 233 -12.61 20.61 20.48
CA LYS A 233 -11.70 21.76 20.48
C LYS A 233 -10.52 21.57 19.52
N ALA A 234 -9.93 20.37 19.47
CA ALA A 234 -8.88 20.04 18.51
C ALA A 234 -9.35 20.16 17.06
N TYR A 235 -10.59 19.76 16.77
CA TYR A 235 -11.18 19.97 15.44
C TYR A 235 -11.39 21.46 15.10
N GLN A 236 -11.84 22.26 16.07
CA GLN A 236 -11.96 23.71 15.88
C GLN A 236 -10.60 24.37 15.62
N ILE A 237 -9.55 23.95 16.32
CA ILE A 237 -8.17 24.37 16.06
C ILE A 237 -7.71 23.91 14.67
N PHE A 238 -8.03 22.68 14.27
CA PHE A 238 -7.71 22.17 12.93
C PHE A 238 -8.32 23.06 11.83
N ILE A 239 -9.58 23.46 11.97
CA ILE A 239 -10.23 24.36 11.02
C ILE A 239 -9.58 25.76 11.02
N ALA A 240 -9.25 26.29 12.20
CA ALA A 240 -8.79 27.67 12.35
C ALA A 240 -7.29 27.87 12.06
N GLU A 241 -6.46 26.90 12.44
CA GLU A 241 -5.00 27.02 12.53
C GLU A 241 -4.27 25.89 11.79
N GLY A 242 -4.97 24.85 11.35
CA GLY A 242 -4.42 23.76 10.54
C GLY A 242 -3.99 22.51 11.32
N GLU A 243 -3.45 21.55 10.60
CA GLU A 243 -3.07 20.23 11.11
C GLU A 243 -1.98 20.27 12.19
N GLU A 244 -0.94 21.09 12.00
CA GLU A 244 0.20 21.14 12.92
C GLU A 244 -0.22 21.60 14.32
N GLU A 245 -1.05 22.65 14.40
CA GLU A 245 -1.53 23.18 15.67
C GLU A 245 -2.53 22.24 16.35
N ALA A 246 -3.41 21.59 15.57
CA ALA A 246 -4.31 20.58 16.11
C ALA A 246 -3.55 19.42 16.73
N ASN A 247 -2.49 18.92 16.07
CA ASN A 247 -1.63 17.88 16.61
C ASN A 247 -0.86 18.34 17.85
N ARG A 248 -0.34 19.57 17.87
CA ARG A 248 0.32 20.17 19.04
C ARG A 248 -0.62 20.26 20.23
N PHE A 249 -1.84 20.75 20.02
CA PHE A 249 -2.88 20.79 21.03
C PHE A 249 -3.22 19.38 21.53
N LEU A 250 -3.41 18.40 20.63
CA LEU A 250 -3.68 17.02 21.01
C LEU A 250 -2.54 16.42 21.87
N ASP A 251 -1.27 16.66 21.52
CA ASP A 251 -0.12 16.21 22.31
C ASP A 251 -0.10 16.84 23.72
N GLU A 252 -0.39 18.14 23.85
CA GLU A 252 -0.46 18.84 25.14
C GLU A 252 -1.64 18.35 26.00
N ILE A 253 -2.85 18.39 25.44
CA ILE A 253 -4.07 18.12 26.19
C ILE A 253 -4.20 16.64 26.55
N PHE A 254 -3.68 15.74 25.72
CA PHE A 254 -3.71 14.30 26.01
C PHE A 254 -2.90 13.97 27.26
N LEU A 255 -1.70 14.57 27.37
CA LEU A 255 -0.87 14.41 28.56
C LEU A 255 -1.59 14.93 29.81
N HIS A 256 -2.22 16.11 29.73
CA HIS A 256 -2.99 16.67 30.84
C HIS A 256 -4.23 15.82 31.19
N PHE A 257 -4.95 15.34 30.18
CA PHE A 257 -6.10 14.46 30.34
C PHE A 257 -5.70 13.18 31.08
N GLN A 258 -4.58 12.55 30.71
CA GLN A 258 -4.07 11.37 31.41
C GLN A 258 -3.58 11.69 32.83
N GLN A 259 -2.88 12.81 33.04
CA GLN A 259 -2.39 13.24 34.37
C GLN A 259 -3.53 13.46 35.38
N ARG A 260 -4.71 13.85 34.89
CA ARG A 260 -5.94 14.01 35.69
C ARG A 260 -6.76 12.72 35.82
N GLY A 261 -6.21 11.57 35.43
CA GLY A 261 -6.88 10.27 35.55
C GLY A 261 -7.84 9.94 34.40
N GLY A 262 -7.78 10.66 33.28
CA GLY A 262 -8.48 10.30 32.06
C GLY A 262 -7.96 9.00 31.45
N LYS A 263 -8.86 8.13 30.97
CA LYS A 263 -8.51 6.85 30.35
C LYS A 263 -8.16 7.00 28.88
N TYR A 264 -7.09 6.35 28.42
CA TYR A 264 -6.72 6.38 27.00
C TYR A 264 -7.86 5.86 26.10
N GLN A 265 -8.61 4.86 26.54
CA GLN A 265 -9.73 4.32 25.76
C GLN A 265 -10.82 5.36 25.49
N ASP A 266 -11.10 6.25 26.43
CA ASP A 266 -12.08 7.32 26.25
C ASP A 266 -11.56 8.36 25.24
N TRP A 267 -10.27 8.68 25.33
CA TRP A 267 -9.56 9.56 24.39
C TRP A 267 -9.59 9.01 22.96
N HIS A 268 -9.14 7.77 22.80
CA HIS A 268 -9.15 7.04 21.54
C HIS A 268 -10.56 6.99 20.93
N SER A 269 -11.56 6.59 21.71
CA SER A 269 -12.94 6.47 21.23
C SER A 269 -13.52 7.82 20.84
N ALA A 270 -13.18 8.90 21.54
CA ALA A 270 -13.59 10.25 21.19
C ALA A 270 -13.01 10.70 19.85
N LEU A 271 -11.69 10.52 19.62
CA LEU A 271 -11.03 10.81 18.35
C LEU A 271 -11.61 9.98 17.20
N TRP A 272 -11.74 8.66 17.42
CA TRP A 272 -12.31 7.74 16.44
C TRP A 272 -13.74 8.14 16.06
N HIS A 273 -14.62 8.38 17.03
CA HIS A 273 -15.99 8.81 16.75
C HIS A 273 -16.07 10.17 16.07
N SER A 274 -15.15 11.07 16.40
CA SER A 274 -15.03 12.37 15.75
C SER A 274 -14.75 12.19 14.24
N ALA A 275 -13.73 11.40 13.89
CA ALA A 275 -13.39 11.10 12.50
C ALA A 275 -14.47 10.28 11.77
N GLN A 276 -14.96 9.20 12.37
CA GLN A 276 -15.84 8.24 11.70
C GLN A 276 -17.28 8.73 11.54
N TYR A 277 -17.79 9.48 12.52
CA TYR A 277 -19.23 9.77 12.61
C TYR A 277 -19.57 11.25 12.63
N ARG A 278 -18.92 12.05 13.48
CA ARG A 278 -19.27 13.48 13.64
C ARG A 278 -18.82 14.33 12.45
N HIS A 279 -17.55 14.20 12.10
CA HIS A 279 -16.88 14.99 11.06
C HIS A 279 -16.50 14.13 9.85
N LYS A 280 -17.29 13.08 9.58
CA LYS A 280 -17.02 12.05 8.55
C LYS A 280 -16.83 12.55 7.12
N ASN A 281 -17.31 13.76 6.84
CA ASN A 281 -17.20 14.44 5.55
C ASN A 281 -15.89 15.23 5.42
N ASP A 282 -15.21 15.50 6.52
CA ASP A 282 -13.89 16.16 6.56
C ASP A 282 -12.80 15.09 6.60
N LYS A 283 -12.33 14.71 5.42
CA LYS A 283 -11.31 13.67 5.28
C LYS A 283 -9.94 14.10 5.76
N ASN A 284 -9.64 15.39 5.73
CA ASN A 284 -8.39 15.91 6.28
C ASN A 284 -8.38 15.76 7.80
N TRP A 285 -9.48 16.09 8.49
CA TRP A 285 -9.61 15.80 9.91
C TRP A 285 -9.52 14.31 10.24
N SER A 286 -10.10 13.45 9.38
CA SER A 286 -10.00 12.00 9.56
C SER A 286 -8.53 11.53 9.55
N ILE A 287 -7.69 12.09 8.66
CA ILE A 287 -6.24 11.84 8.66
C ILE A 287 -5.61 12.32 9.96
N VAL A 288 -5.89 13.54 10.42
CA VAL A 288 -5.30 14.07 11.67
C VAL A 288 -5.67 13.20 12.87
N ALA A 289 -6.96 12.87 13.02
CA ALA A 289 -7.45 12.08 14.14
C ALA A 289 -6.93 10.64 14.12
N TYR A 290 -7.02 9.93 12.99
CA TYR A 290 -6.49 8.56 12.89
C TYR A 290 -4.96 8.54 12.94
N GLY A 291 -4.29 9.52 12.34
CA GLY A 291 -2.84 9.70 12.38
C GLY A 291 -2.33 9.94 13.80
N TYR A 292 -3.03 10.74 14.59
CA TYR A 292 -2.72 10.91 16.01
C TYR A 292 -2.84 9.59 16.77
N ILE A 293 -3.96 8.88 16.60
CA ILE A 293 -4.16 7.57 17.24
C ILE A 293 -3.06 6.58 16.79
N TYR A 294 -2.74 6.54 15.50
CA TYR A 294 -1.69 5.71 14.92
C TYR A 294 -0.33 6.01 15.56
N LYS A 295 0.05 7.29 15.67
CA LYS A 295 1.30 7.75 16.29
C LYS A 295 1.40 7.31 17.75
N GLN A 296 0.34 7.45 18.53
CA GLN A 296 0.33 6.99 19.92
C GLN A 296 0.41 5.46 20.01
N ALA A 297 -0.29 4.73 19.13
CA ALA A 297 -0.20 3.27 19.07
C ALA A 297 1.23 2.79 18.76
N LYS A 298 1.89 3.39 17.77
CA LYS A 298 3.29 3.09 17.41
C LYS A 298 4.26 3.41 18.55
N LYS A 299 4.10 4.56 19.21
CA LYS A 299 4.90 4.97 20.38
C LYS A 299 4.85 3.96 21.54
N TRP A 300 3.75 3.23 21.68
CA TRP A 300 3.55 2.27 22.76
C TRP A 300 3.65 0.80 22.33
N ASP A 301 4.08 0.53 21.10
CA ASP A 301 4.15 -0.84 20.56
C ASP A 301 2.77 -1.55 20.56
N ALA A 302 1.67 -0.78 20.47
CA ALA A 302 0.29 -1.26 20.61
C ALA A 302 -0.32 -1.72 19.26
N TYR A 303 0.41 -2.57 18.55
CA TYR A 303 0.11 -2.98 17.15
C TYR A 303 -1.26 -3.62 16.94
N GLU A 304 -1.81 -4.32 17.95
CA GLU A 304 -3.08 -5.04 17.84
C GLU A 304 -4.28 -4.15 17.49
N ARG A 305 -4.35 -2.96 18.09
CA ARG A 305 -5.36 -1.96 17.69
C ARG A 305 -4.92 -1.17 16.47
N GLY A 306 -3.60 -1.12 16.26
CA GLY A 306 -2.96 -0.44 15.16
C GLY A 306 -3.52 -0.81 13.80
N ARG A 307 -3.78 -2.10 13.51
CA ARG A 307 -4.26 -2.53 12.18
C ARG A 307 -5.54 -1.84 11.70
N THR A 308 -6.54 -1.69 12.57
CA THR A 308 -7.81 -1.04 12.18
C THR A 308 -7.61 0.46 11.99
N ILE A 309 -6.73 1.07 12.79
CA ILE A 309 -6.37 2.49 12.65
C ILE A 309 -5.60 2.70 11.34
N ALA A 310 -4.64 1.83 11.02
CA ALA A 310 -3.87 1.86 9.78
C ALA A 310 -4.79 1.74 8.55
N SER A 311 -5.72 0.78 8.54
CA SER A 311 -6.72 0.62 7.47
C SER A 311 -7.62 1.86 7.33
N ASN A 312 -8.11 2.43 8.42
CA ASN A 312 -8.91 3.66 8.37
C ASN A 312 -8.12 4.88 7.91
N LEU A 313 -6.86 5.00 8.33
CA LEU A 313 -5.96 6.06 7.93
C LEU A 313 -5.63 5.95 6.44
N ALA A 314 -5.25 4.76 5.98
CA ALA A 314 -5.05 4.41 4.57
C ALA A 314 -6.29 4.74 3.72
N THR A 315 -7.47 4.32 4.16
CA THR A 315 -8.74 4.66 3.51
C THR A 315 -8.96 6.17 3.44
N SER A 316 -8.64 6.92 4.50
CA SER A 316 -8.79 8.38 4.53
C SER A 316 -7.85 9.07 3.54
N TYR A 317 -6.58 8.64 3.47
CA TYR A 317 -5.62 9.09 2.46
C TYR A 317 -6.08 8.75 1.03
N ASN A 318 -6.60 7.54 0.81
CA ASN A 318 -7.14 7.14 -0.49
C ASN A 318 -8.32 8.01 -0.92
N THR A 319 -9.20 8.43 0.00
CA THR A 319 -10.31 9.35 -0.32
C THR A 319 -9.85 10.76 -0.67
N LEU A 320 -8.62 11.12 -0.28
CA LEU A 320 -7.97 12.38 -0.62
C LEU A 320 -6.91 12.22 -1.72
N TYR A 321 -6.90 11.06 -2.40
CA TYR A 321 -6.03 10.79 -3.54
C TYR A 321 -4.53 10.83 -3.23
N ARG A 322 -4.17 10.56 -1.96
CA ARG A 322 -2.78 10.45 -1.47
C ARG A 322 -2.42 8.98 -1.33
N HIS A 323 -2.42 8.24 -2.44
CA HIS A 323 -2.34 6.77 -2.42
C HIS A 323 -1.01 6.25 -1.90
N ALA A 324 0.10 6.86 -2.33
CA ALA A 324 1.43 6.48 -1.85
C ALA A 324 1.59 6.72 -0.34
N GLU A 325 1.11 7.85 0.17
CA GLU A 325 1.10 8.12 1.62
C GLU A 325 0.21 7.12 2.38
N GLY A 326 -0.99 6.83 1.88
CA GLY A 326 -1.87 5.83 2.47
C GLY A 326 -1.23 4.44 2.57
N ARG A 327 -0.40 4.06 1.59
CA ARG A 327 0.37 2.81 1.60
C ARG A 327 1.45 2.81 2.68
N LYS A 328 2.15 3.93 2.92
CA LYS A 328 3.17 4.04 3.98
C LYS A 328 2.62 3.71 5.37
N HIS A 329 1.38 4.11 5.66
CA HIS A 329 0.72 3.82 6.94
C HIS A 329 0.25 2.37 7.11
N MET A 330 0.40 1.53 6.08
CA MET A 330 0.19 0.08 6.19
C MET A 330 1.40 -0.64 6.80
N ASP A 331 2.54 0.02 6.99
CA ASP A 331 3.75 -0.52 7.64
C ASP A 331 3.47 -1.24 8.96
N MET A 332 2.59 -0.68 9.79
CA MET A 332 2.24 -1.22 11.09
C MET A 332 1.45 -2.53 10.96
N PHE A 333 0.57 -2.60 9.95
CA PHE A 333 -0.14 -3.82 9.60
C PHE A 333 0.82 -4.85 8.98
N TYR A 334 1.74 -4.41 8.11
CA TYR A 334 2.75 -5.28 7.50
C TYR A 334 3.67 -5.90 8.54
N PHE A 335 4.15 -5.09 9.48
CA PHE A 335 4.94 -5.53 10.62
C PHE A 335 4.19 -6.58 11.45
N GLN A 336 2.90 -6.35 11.74
CA GLN A 336 2.08 -7.31 12.49
C GLN A 336 1.97 -8.65 11.75
N MET A 337 1.55 -8.64 10.49
CA MET A 337 1.39 -9.86 9.69
C MET A 337 2.71 -10.61 9.50
N HIS A 338 3.82 -9.89 9.31
CA HIS A 338 5.15 -10.50 9.22
C HIS A 338 5.53 -11.20 10.53
N ARG A 339 5.25 -10.60 11.70
CA ARG A 339 5.44 -11.26 13.00
C ARG A 339 4.56 -12.49 13.20
N MET A 340 3.41 -12.53 12.56
CA MET A 340 2.50 -13.68 12.53
C MET A 340 2.97 -14.76 11.51
N GLY A 341 4.03 -14.50 10.74
CA GLY A 341 4.57 -15.40 9.73
C GLY A 341 3.85 -15.38 8.38
N TYR A 342 3.04 -14.34 8.10
CA TYR A 342 2.37 -14.16 6.82
C TYR A 342 3.27 -13.40 5.82
N SER A 343 3.15 -13.79 4.55
CA SER A 343 3.76 -13.07 3.42
C SER A 343 2.78 -12.07 2.79
N PHE A 344 3.34 -11.00 2.21
CA PHE A 344 2.62 -10.07 1.34
C PHE A 344 2.76 -10.37 -0.15
N GLN A 345 3.57 -11.38 -0.50
CA GLN A 345 3.59 -11.94 -1.83
C GLN A 345 2.55 -13.05 -1.90
N ILE A 346 1.49 -12.83 -2.68
CA ILE A 346 0.38 -13.79 -2.79
C ILE A 346 0.85 -15.17 -3.32
N GLN A 347 1.97 -15.19 -4.05
CA GLN A 347 2.60 -16.37 -4.63
C GLN A 347 3.22 -17.29 -3.59
N ASP A 348 3.53 -16.79 -2.39
CA ASP A 348 4.11 -17.59 -1.29
C ASP A 348 3.09 -18.52 -0.66
N TYR A 349 1.80 -18.31 -0.92
CA TYR A 349 0.74 -19.19 -0.45
C TYR A 349 0.48 -20.35 -1.42
N PRO A 350 0.12 -21.55 -0.93
CA PRO A 350 -0.20 -22.68 -1.78
C PRO A 350 -1.35 -22.38 -2.76
N GLU A 351 -1.18 -22.75 -4.03
CA GLU A 351 -2.26 -22.69 -5.02
C GLU A 351 -3.35 -23.75 -4.70
N THR A 352 -4.60 -23.32 -4.56
CA THR A 352 -5.75 -24.23 -4.35
C THR A 352 -6.54 -24.50 -5.62
N GLY A 353 -6.23 -23.78 -6.71
CA GLY A 353 -6.85 -23.97 -8.00
C GLY A 353 -6.87 -22.70 -8.87
N PRO A 354 -7.43 -22.80 -10.07
CA PRO A 354 -7.57 -21.65 -10.96
C PRO A 354 -8.47 -20.59 -10.31
N GLY A 355 -8.12 -19.31 -10.51
CA GLY A 355 -8.90 -18.17 -10.05
C GLY A 355 -10.19 -17.99 -10.84
N ILE A 356 -10.21 -16.98 -11.71
CA ILE A 356 -11.35 -16.73 -12.61
C ILE A 356 -11.00 -17.29 -13.99
N PRO A 357 -11.82 -18.14 -14.63
CA PRO A 357 -11.46 -18.80 -15.89
C PRO A 357 -11.03 -17.88 -17.03
N ILE A 358 -11.52 -16.63 -17.07
CA ILE A 358 -11.17 -15.60 -18.06
C ILE A 358 -9.85 -14.86 -17.77
N LEU A 359 -9.26 -15.09 -16.60
CA LEU A 359 -7.97 -14.55 -16.18
C LEU A 359 -7.06 -15.76 -15.91
N PRO A 360 -6.51 -16.39 -16.96
CA PRO A 360 -5.89 -17.72 -16.85
C PRO A 360 -4.63 -17.76 -16.00
N ASN A 361 -4.02 -16.60 -15.73
CA ASN A 361 -2.88 -16.47 -14.84
C ASN A 361 -3.29 -16.34 -13.37
N THR A 362 -4.51 -15.86 -13.09
CA THR A 362 -4.98 -15.72 -11.70
C THR A 362 -5.20 -17.06 -11.04
N ARG A 363 -4.67 -17.20 -9.82
CA ARG A 363 -4.84 -18.33 -8.93
C ARG A 363 -5.69 -17.98 -7.72
N THR A 364 -6.38 -18.98 -7.17
CA THR A 364 -6.86 -18.91 -5.80
C THR A 364 -5.81 -19.56 -4.91
N ARG A 365 -5.49 -18.93 -3.79
CA ARG A 365 -4.43 -19.35 -2.88
C ARG A 365 -4.99 -19.58 -1.48
N GLU A 366 -4.38 -20.50 -0.74
CA GLU A 366 -4.77 -20.77 0.65
C GLU A 366 -3.98 -19.89 1.63
N ILE A 367 -4.60 -18.81 2.09
CA ILE A 367 -4.07 -18.02 3.21
C ILE A 367 -4.40 -18.79 4.50
N PRO A 368 -3.44 -19.23 5.32
CA PRO A 368 -3.74 -20.01 6.51
C PRO A 368 -4.52 -19.17 7.53
N LEU A 369 -5.60 -19.72 8.09
CA LEU A 369 -6.41 -19.01 9.08
C LEU A 369 -5.64 -18.82 10.39
N ASP A 370 -4.90 -19.86 10.78
CA ASP A 370 -3.99 -19.83 11.90
C ASP A 370 -2.61 -19.32 11.44
N PRO A 371 -1.92 -18.53 12.28
CA PRO A 371 -0.61 -18.00 11.92
C PRO A 371 0.39 -19.15 11.73
N PRO A 372 1.18 -19.19 10.64
CA PRO A 372 2.16 -20.24 10.41
C PRO A 372 3.18 -20.40 11.53
N THR A 373 3.48 -19.29 12.22
CA THR A 373 4.34 -19.27 13.39
C THR A 373 3.46 -19.03 14.61
N PRO A 374 3.38 -19.97 15.57
CA PRO A 374 2.77 -19.71 16.86
C PRO A 374 3.48 -18.52 17.47
N ILE A 375 2.74 -17.43 17.70
CA ILE A 375 3.33 -16.22 18.26
C ILE A 375 3.48 -16.47 19.75
N SER A 376 4.51 -17.25 20.09
CA SER A 376 4.71 -17.75 21.44
C SER A 376 4.92 -16.63 22.45
N ILE A 377 5.27 -15.41 22.00
CA ILE A 377 5.41 -14.22 22.85
C ILE A 377 5.15 -12.95 22.02
N VAL A 378 3.92 -12.40 22.02
CA VAL A 378 3.75 -10.97 21.74
C VAL A 378 3.95 -10.22 23.04
N TRP A 379 4.96 -9.36 23.10
CA TRP A 379 5.15 -8.44 24.21
C TRP A 379 4.12 -7.32 24.12
N GLN A 380 2.98 -7.49 24.77
CA GLN A 380 2.02 -6.39 24.92
C GLN A 380 2.33 -5.68 26.23
N TYR A 381 2.73 -4.42 26.16
CA TYR A 381 3.03 -3.59 27.33
C TYR A 381 4.16 -4.12 28.25
N GLY A 382 5.12 -4.86 27.68
CA GLY A 382 6.21 -5.47 28.46
C GLY A 382 5.83 -6.77 29.18
N PHE A 383 4.65 -7.33 28.90
CA PHE A 383 4.25 -8.66 29.36
C PHE A 383 4.22 -9.65 28.20
N PRO A 384 4.70 -10.89 28.39
CA PRO A 384 4.47 -11.96 27.42
C PRO A 384 2.97 -12.27 27.43
N TYR A 385 2.27 -11.80 26.40
CA TYR A 385 0.88 -12.14 26.17
C TYR A 385 0.86 -13.31 25.19
N ILE A 386 0.54 -14.50 25.72
CA ILE A 386 0.30 -15.67 24.88
C ILE A 386 -1.12 -15.50 24.33
N MET A 387 -1.21 -15.16 23.05
CA MET A 387 -2.48 -15.22 22.34
C MET A 387 -2.64 -16.64 21.82
N ASP A 388 -3.23 -17.51 22.62
CA ASP A 388 -3.45 -18.90 22.21
C ASP A 388 -4.41 -19.01 20.98
N ASP A 389 -5.10 -17.91 20.60
CA ASP A 389 -6.13 -17.89 19.54
C ASP A 389 -6.02 -16.71 18.54
N LEU A 390 -4.82 -16.32 18.06
CA LEU A 390 -4.68 -15.26 17.04
C LEU A 390 -5.02 -15.76 15.62
N GLN A 391 -6.23 -16.27 15.42
CA GLN A 391 -6.76 -16.49 14.07
C GLN A 391 -6.93 -15.15 13.35
N LEU A 392 -6.73 -15.14 12.03
CA LEU A 392 -7.09 -13.98 11.23
C LEU A 392 -8.58 -13.66 11.44
N ASP A 393 -8.84 -12.43 11.88
CA ASP A 393 -10.18 -11.89 12.05
C ASP A 393 -10.59 -11.01 10.85
N ARG A 394 -11.81 -10.45 10.89
CA ARG A 394 -12.34 -9.60 9.82
C ARG A 394 -11.54 -8.31 9.58
N THR A 395 -10.85 -7.81 10.60
CA THR A 395 -10.07 -6.57 10.49
C THR A 395 -8.78 -6.82 9.73
N HIS A 396 -8.16 -8.00 9.90
CA HIS A 396 -7.05 -8.44 9.05
C HIS A 396 -7.50 -8.56 7.59
N VAL A 397 -8.66 -9.16 7.34
CA VAL A 397 -9.23 -9.25 5.98
C VAL A 397 -9.48 -7.87 5.36
N SER A 398 -9.89 -6.88 6.15
CA SER A 398 -10.09 -5.51 5.69
C SER A 398 -8.76 -4.86 5.26
N ALA A 399 -7.71 -5.00 6.07
CA ALA A 399 -6.39 -4.48 5.75
C ALA A 399 -5.73 -5.20 4.55
N LEU A 400 -5.99 -6.51 4.37
CA LEU A 400 -5.56 -7.25 3.17
C LEU A 400 -6.34 -6.81 1.92
N GLU A 401 -7.61 -6.39 2.06
CA GLU A 401 -8.38 -5.81 0.96
C GLU A 401 -7.82 -4.44 0.56
N ASP A 402 -7.43 -3.60 1.52
CA ASP A 402 -6.72 -2.34 1.27
C ASP A 402 -5.39 -2.59 0.55
N HIS A 403 -4.62 -3.61 0.94
CA HIS A 403 -3.41 -4.03 0.23
C HIS A 403 -3.73 -4.44 -1.22
N ALA A 404 -4.77 -5.25 -1.45
CA ALA A 404 -5.22 -5.59 -2.80
C ALA A 404 -5.71 -4.37 -3.60
N HIS A 405 -6.21 -3.34 -2.93
CA HIS A 405 -6.55 -2.06 -3.56
C HIS A 405 -5.29 -1.30 -4.01
N TYR A 406 -4.24 -1.25 -3.20
CA TYR A 406 -2.96 -0.65 -3.59
C TYR A 406 -2.30 -1.38 -4.75
N LEU A 407 -2.31 -2.70 -4.78
CA LEU A 407 -1.85 -3.49 -5.92
C LEU A 407 -2.62 -3.13 -7.20
N TYR A 408 -3.95 -2.99 -7.09
CA TYR A 408 -4.79 -2.56 -8.21
C TYR A 408 -4.39 -1.17 -8.72
N LEU A 409 -4.19 -0.19 -7.83
CA LEU A 409 -3.76 1.16 -8.21
C LEU A 409 -2.34 1.17 -8.80
N SER A 410 -1.48 0.27 -8.33
CA SER A 410 -0.10 0.09 -8.80
C SER A 410 -0.01 -0.66 -10.14
N GLY A 411 -1.15 -1.02 -10.75
CA GLY A 411 -1.17 -1.74 -12.02
C GLY A 411 -1.01 -3.26 -11.92
N GLU A 412 -0.85 -3.80 -10.72
CA GLU A 412 -0.72 -5.23 -10.46
C GLU A 412 -2.10 -5.91 -10.43
N GLN A 413 -2.80 -5.85 -11.56
CA GLN A 413 -4.20 -6.29 -11.68
C GLN A 413 -4.42 -7.75 -11.30
N GLU A 414 -3.51 -8.63 -11.74
CA GLU A 414 -3.58 -10.06 -11.47
C GLU A 414 -3.37 -10.34 -9.98
N ALA A 415 -2.31 -9.80 -9.37
CA ALA A 415 -2.03 -9.97 -7.94
C ALA A 415 -3.18 -9.42 -7.06
N ALA A 416 -3.71 -8.24 -7.39
CA ALA A 416 -4.87 -7.67 -6.72
C ALA A 416 -6.11 -8.59 -6.81
N MET A 417 -6.32 -9.25 -7.96
CA MET A 417 -7.41 -10.20 -8.15
C MET A 417 -7.18 -11.49 -7.35
N GLU A 418 -5.96 -12.05 -7.37
CA GLU A 418 -5.60 -13.25 -6.61
C GLU A 418 -5.79 -13.04 -5.11
N TRP A 419 -5.35 -11.89 -4.57
CA TRP A 419 -5.60 -11.53 -3.18
C TRP A 419 -7.10 -11.54 -2.87
N ARG A 420 -7.92 -10.82 -3.63
CA ARG A 420 -9.38 -10.77 -3.38
C ARG A 420 -10.05 -12.15 -3.45
N LEU A 421 -9.64 -13.00 -4.41
CA LEU A 421 -10.17 -14.36 -4.51
C LEU A 421 -9.78 -15.22 -3.31
N SER A 422 -8.53 -15.11 -2.87
CA SER A 422 -7.99 -15.83 -1.71
C SER A 422 -8.62 -15.35 -0.41
N LEU A 423 -8.92 -14.05 -0.29
CA LEU A 423 -9.68 -13.49 0.85
C LEU A 423 -11.12 -14.00 0.93
N LEU A 424 -11.81 -14.22 -0.20
CA LEU A 424 -13.12 -14.87 -0.17
C LEU A 424 -13.03 -16.30 0.37
N ASN A 425 -12.02 -17.06 -0.06
CA ASN A 425 -11.79 -18.42 0.46
C ASN A 425 -11.47 -18.40 1.96
N LEU A 426 -10.64 -17.46 2.42
CA LEU A 426 -10.33 -17.28 3.83
C LEU A 426 -11.60 -17.00 4.64
N LEU A 427 -12.43 -16.04 4.21
CA LEU A 427 -13.70 -15.71 4.89
C LEU A 427 -14.65 -16.90 4.97
N GLU A 428 -14.71 -17.76 3.94
CA GLU A 428 -15.54 -18.97 3.93
C GLU A 428 -15.08 -20.01 4.97
N ARG A 429 -13.81 -19.96 5.41
CA ARG A 429 -13.24 -20.82 6.46
C ARG A 429 -13.22 -20.19 7.85
N MET A 430 -13.42 -18.87 7.96
CA MET A 430 -13.41 -18.16 9.24
C MET A 430 -14.58 -18.57 10.13
N LYS A 431 -14.34 -18.61 11.44
CA LYS A 431 -15.41 -18.74 12.44
C LYS A 431 -16.38 -17.58 12.28
N GLY A 432 -17.68 -17.89 12.21
CA GLY A 432 -18.72 -16.88 12.00
C GLY A 432 -19.20 -16.78 10.56
N PHE A 433 -18.60 -17.44 9.56
CA PHE A 433 -19.18 -17.44 8.21
C PHE A 433 -20.60 -18.04 8.22
N LYS A 434 -21.59 -17.32 7.69
CA LYS A 434 -23.06 -17.58 7.80
C LYS A 434 -23.66 -17.45 9.20
N GLU A 435 -22.88 -17.03 10.19
CA GLU A 435 -23.30 -16.94 11.59
C GLU A 435 -23.14 -15.54 12.17
N ASP A 436 -22.10 -14.82 11.75
CA ASP A 436 -21.68 -13.48 12.12
C ASP A 436 -21.89 -12.53 10.93
N TYR A 437 -22.62 -11.45 11.18
CA TYR A 437 -22.97 -10.47 10.16
C TYR A 437 -21.74 -9.73 9.62
N GLU A 438 -20.70 -9.52 10.42
CA GLU A 438 -19.53 -8.73 10.02
C GLU A 438 -18.62 -9.52 9.06
N VAL A 439 -18.48 -10.84 9.26
CA VAL A 439 -17.76 -11.75 8.35
C VAL A 439 -18.50 -11.85 7.02
N ASP A 440 -19.82 -12.04 7.07
CA ASP A 440 -20.66 -12.15 5.89
C ASP A 440 -20.74 -10.84 5.09
N GLU A 441 -20.81 -9.70 5.78
CA GLU A 441 -20.72 -8.37 5.16
C GLU A 441 -19.42 -8.22 4.38
N ARG A 442 -18.28 -8.56 5.00
CA ARG A 442 -16.97 -8.45 4.35
C ARG A 442 -16.87 -9.35 3.12
N TRP A 443 -17.45 -10.55 3.17
CA TRP A 443 -17.52 -11.43 2.01
C TRP A 443 -18.29 -10.77 0.85
N LEU A 444 -19.42 -10.11 1.14
CA LEU A 444 -20.21 -9.40 0.12
C LEU A 444 -19.47 -8.20 -0.47
N GLU A 445 -18.75 -7.45 0.37
CA GLU A 445 -17.93 -6.32 -0.06
C GLU A 445 -16.80 -6.77 -0.99
N ILE A 446 -16.01 -7.77 -0.62
CA ILE A 446 -14.92 -8.29 -1.44
C ILE A 446 -15.44 -8.87 -2.76
N ASN A 447 -16.56 -9.59 -2.74
CA ASN A 447 -17.15 -10.12 -3.96
C ASN A 447 -17.64 -8.99 -4.90
N ASN A 448 -18.12 -7.87 -4.36
CA ASN A 448 -18.42 -6.66 -5.12
C ASN A 448 -17.15 -5.95 -5.64
N SER A 449 -16.06 -5.89 -4.86
CA SER A 449 -14.77 -5.35 -5.32
C SER A 449 -14.22 -6.15 -6.50
N ILE A 450 -14.28 -7.49 -6.45
CA ILE A 450 -13.95 -8.38 -7.58
C ILE A 450 -14.82 -8.04 -8.80
N ALA A 451 -16.14 -7.93 -8.60
CA ALA A 451 -17.06 -7.61 -9.69
C ALA A 451 -16.74 -6.25 -10.32
N SER A 452 -16.45 -5.23 -9.50
CA SER A 452 -16.08 -3.89 -9.96
C SER A 452 -14.76 -3.91 -10.74
N GLN A 453 -13.73 -4.60 -10.24
CA GLN A 453 -12.45 -4.71 -10.95
C GLN A 453 -12.63 -5.42 -12.31
N LEU A 454 -13.40 -6.51 -12.36
CA LEU A 454 -13.73 -7.19 -13.62
C LEU A 454 -14.47 -6.28 -14.59
N TYR A 455 -15.36 -5.40 -14.10
CA TYR A 455 -16.04 -4.41 -14.94
C TYR A 455 -15.04 -3.43 -15.55
N GLU A 456 -14.14 -2.86 -14.74
CA GLU A 456 -13.11 -1.93 -15.20
C GLU A 456 -12.13 -2.58 -16.17
N LEU A 457 -11.85 -3.88 -16.02
CA LEU A 457 -11.04 -4.68 -16.95
C LEU A 457 -11.79 -5.10 -18.23
N GLY A 458 -13.07 -4.72 -18.40
CA GLY A 458 -13.87 -5.04 -19.59
C GLY A 458 -14.51 -6.44 -19.60
N TYR A 459 -14.43 -7.19 -18.50
CA TYR A 459 -15.00 -8.54 -18.33
C TYR A 459 -16.45 -8.51 -17.84
N TYR A 460 -17.33 -7.81 -18.56
CA TYR A 460 -18.70 -7.49 -18.11
C TYR A 460 -19.55 -8.70 -17.74
N ALA A 461 -19.42 -9.83 -18.43
CA ALA A 461 -20.18 -11.04 -18.11
C ALA A 461 -19.74 -11.69 -16.79
N ALA A 462 -18.43 -11.74 -16.53
CA ALA A 462 -17.89 -12.26 -15.29
C ALA A 462 -18.18 -11.32 -14.11
N SER A 463 -18.09 -10.01 -14.34
CA SER A 463 -18.53 -8.98 -13.40
C SER A 463 -20.00 -9.14 -13.02
N TYR A 464 -20.88 -9.27 -14.01
CA TYR A 464 -22.31 -9.51 -13.82
C TYR A 464 -22.56 -10.77 -12.98
N TYR A 465 -21.88 -11.88 -13.29
CA TYR A 465 -22.00 -13.12 -12.52
C TYR A 465 -21.58 -12.95 -11.06
N ARG A 466 -20.51 -12.19 -10.79
CA ARG A 466 -20.07 -11.89 -9.43
C ARG A 466 -21.08 -11.06 -8.65
N TYR A 467 -21.62 -10.00 -9.25
CA TYR A 467 -22.72 -9.25 -8.63
C TYR A 467 -23.97 -10.11 -8.42
N GLN A 468 -24.29 -11.00 -9.35
CA GLN A 468 -25.38 -11.96 -9.20
C GLN A 468 -25.13 -12.88 -7.99
N LYS A 469 -23.90 -13.35 -7.79
CA LYS A 469 -23.50 -14.16 -6.63
C LYS A 469 -23.72 -13.39 -5.31
N THR A 470 -23.41 -12.09 -5.27
CA THR A 470 -23.71 -11.22 -4.11
C THR A 470 -25.21 -11.17 -3.82
N ILE A 471 -26.08 -11.09 -4.83
CA ILE A 471 -27.53 -10.99 -4.61
C ILE A 471 -28.15 -12.32 -4.16
N HIS A 472 -27.62 -13.45 -4.66
CA HIS A 472 -28.16 -14.79 -4.42
C HIS A 472 -27.41 -15.56 -3.33
N SER A 473 -26.58 -14.88 -2.52
CA SER A 473 -25.88 -15.48 -1.40
C SER A 473 -26.85 -15.80 -0.26
N ASN A 474 -27.56 -16.92 -0.40
CA ASN A 474 -28.52 -17.40 0.58
C ASN A 474 -27.81 -17.80 1.88
N GLY A 475 -28.43 -17.46 3.01
CA GLY A 475 -27.96 -17.85 4.34
C GLY A 475 -26.89 -16.95 4.96
N LEU A 476 -26.44 -15.90 4.27
CA LEU A 476 -25.59 -14.87 4.87
C LEU A 476 -26.41 -13.94 5.78
N LYS A 477 -25.90 -13.64 6.97
CA LYS A 477 -26.52 -12.80 8.00
C LYS A 477 -26.01 -11.36 8.00
N ALA A 478 -25.64 -10.80 6.85
CA ALA A 478 -24.92 -9.52 6.75
C ALA A 478 -25.63 -8.23 7.26
N GLY A 479 -26.76 -8.33 7.97
CA GLY A 479 -27.39 -7.19 8.65
C GLY A 479 -27.74 -6.00 7.75
N ALA A 480 -27.69 -4.79 8.32
CA ALA A 480 -27.98 -3.53 7.62
C ALA A 480 -26.91 -3.16 6.57
N TYR A 481 -25.66 -3.58 6.77
CA TYR A 481 -24.57 -3.29 5.84
C TYR A 481 -24.54 -4.22 4.62
N GLY A 482 -24.90 -5.50 4.79
CA GLY A 482 -25.12 -6.42 3.67
C GLY A 482 -26.17 -5.92 2.69
N TYR A 483 -27.17 -5.18 3.19
CA TYR A 483 -28.13 -4.48 2.34
C TYR A 483 -27.47 -3.48 1.38
N ARG A 484 -26.45 -2.73 1.84
CA ARG A 484 -25.67 -1.81 1.00
C ARG A 484 -24.96 -2.59 -0.10
N SER A 485 -24.28 -3.68 0.22
CA SER A 485 -23.63 -4.55 -0.76
C SER A 485 -24.60 -5.13 -1.78
N HIS A 486 -25.81 -5.50 -1.37
CA HIS A 486 -26.87 -5.95 -2.29
C HIS A 486 -27.37 -4.84 -3.22
N GLN A 487 -27.57 -3.61 -2.73
CA GLN A 487 -27.99 -2.51 -3.62
C GLN A 487 -26.87 -2.14 -4.60
N SER A 488 -25.63 -2.06 -4.14
CA SER A 488 -24.46 -1.84 -5.01
C SER A 488 -24.36 -2.92 -6.08
N ALA A 489 -24.57 -4.19 -5.73
CA ALA A 489 -24.55 -5.29 -6.70
C ALA A 489 -25.66 -5.18 -7.76
N LYS A 490 -26.87 -4.75 -7.38
CA LYS A 490 -27.97 -4.52 -8.33
C LYS A 490 -27.65 -3.42 -9.34
N ILE A 491 -27.11 -2.29 -8.87
CA ILE A 491 -26.66 -1.21 -9.74
C ILE A 491 -25.47 -1.68 -10.61
N GLY A 492 -24.55 -2.45 -10.05
CA GLY A 492 -23.44 -3.07 -10.77
C GLY A 492 -23.90 -3.98 -11.91
N MET A 493 -24.92 -4.82 -11.69
CA MET A 493 -25.54 -5.65 -12.73
C MET A 493 -26.16 -4.82 -13.85
N ALA A 494 -26.93 -3.79 -13.49
CA ALA A 494 -27.51 -2.87 -14.45
C ALA A 494 -26.41 -2.15 -15.26
N ASN A 495 -25.31 -1.76 -14.63
CA ASN A 495 -24.17 -1.14 -15.30
C ASN A 495 -23.48 -2.12 -16.27
N CYS A 496 -23.29 -3.40 -15.89
CA CYS A 496 -22.74 -4.43 -16.78
C CYS A 496 -23.60 -4.63 -18.04
N ARG A 497 -24.93 -4.64 -17.88
CA ARG A 497 -25.87 -4.75 -19.01
C ARG A 497 -25.80 -3.54 -19.93
N SER A 498 -25.68 -2.34 -19.36
CA SER A 498 -25.51 -1.12 -20.14
C SER A 498 -24.22 -1.15 -20.97
N ALA A 499 -23.13 -1.68 -20.41
CA ALA A 499 -21.84 -1.75 -21.10
C ALA A 499 -21.84 -2.69 -22.32
N ILE A 500 -22.75 -3.67 -22.35
CA ILE A 500 -22.94 -4.58 -23.50
C ILE A 500 -24.11 -4.17 -24.40
N SER A 501 -24.61 -2.94 -24.26
CA SER A 501 -25.77 -2.40 -24.99
C SER A 501 -27.03 -3.27 -24.86
N TYR A 502 -27.25 -3.84 -23.68
CA TYR A 502 -28.43 -4.66 -23.38
C TYR A 502 -29.37 -3.93 -22.41
N ALA A 503 -30.61 -3.69 -22.85
CA ALA A 503 -31.69 -3.15 -22.04
C ALA A 503 -32.79 -4.21 -21.88
N GLU A 504 -33.00 -4.71 -20.66
CA GLU A 504 -34.08 -5.67 -20.35
C GLU A 504 -35.39 -4.91 -20.08
N ASP A 505 -36.52 -5.50 -20.46
CA ASP A 505 -37.84 -4.99 -20.06
C ASP A 505 -37.94 -4.92 -18.53
N GLY A 506 -38.44 -3.80 -18.02
CA GLY A 506 -38.55 -3.55 -16.57
C GLY A 506 -37.24 -3.15 -15.87
N GLU A 507 -36.11 -3.06 -16.58
CA GLU A 507 -34.83 -2.68 -15.94
C GLU A 507 -34.87 -1.27 -15.33
N MET A 508 -35.51 -0.31 -16.01
CA MET A 508 -35.69 1.05 -15.48
C MET A 508 -36.49 1.06 -14.18
N GLU A 509 -37.53 0.23 -14.07
CA GLU A 509 -38.30 0.07 -12.83
C GLU A 509 -37.44 -0.53 -11.71
N ARG A 510 -36.60 -1.52 -12.02
CA ARG A 510 -35.65 -2.10 -11.06
C ARG A 510 -34.63 -1.06 -10.59
N ILE A 511 -34.06 -0.26 -11.50
CA ILE A 511 -33.12 0.82 -11.16
C ILE A 511 -33.82 1.86 -10.27
N ALA A 512 -35.01 2.33 -10.62
CA ALA A 512 -35.78 3.27 -9.83
C ALA A 512 -36.07 2.74 -8.41
N ASN A 513 -36.46 1.47 -8.31
CA ASN A 513 -36.69 0.79 -7.03
C ASN A 513 -35.42 0.70 -6.17
N VAL A 514 -34.25 0.44 -6.78
CA VAL A 514 -32.96 0.42 -6.07
C VAL A 514 -32.53 1.84 -5.68
N LYS A 515 -32.71 2.84 -6.54
CA LYS A 515 -32.44 4.26 -6.22
C LYS A 515 -33.19 4.72 -4.97
N GLU A 516 -34.49 4.40 -4.89
CA GLU A 516 -35.31 4.76 -3.74
C GLU A 516 -34.83 4.09 -2.44
N LYS A 517 -34.38 2.84 -2.56
CA LYS A 517 -33.77 2.09 -1.45
C LYS A 517 -32.44 2.69 -1.01
N ILE A 518 -31.60 3.11 -1.96
CA ILE A 518 -30.34 3.81 -1.68
C ILE A 518 -30.62 5.13 -0.95
N ARG A 519 -31.57 5.92 -1.46
CA ARG A 519 -31.96 7.24 -0.89
C ARG A 519 -32.43 7.15 0.56
N LYS A 520 -33.18 6.10 0.91
CA LYS A 520 -33.72 5.88 2.26
C LYS A 520 -32.70 5.31 3.25
N ASN A 521 -31.51 4.89 2.79
CA ASN A 521 -30.54 4.22 3.64
C ASN A 521 -29.49 5.20 4.20
N PRO A 522 -29.39 5.38 5.53
CA PRO A 522 -28.45 6.33 6.14
C PRO A 522 -26.97 5.91 6.04
N PHE A 523 -26.68 4.66 5.69
CA PHE A 523 -25.34 4.10 5.53
C PHE A 523 -24.82 4.22 4.09
N LEU A 524 -25.64 4.66 3.15
CA LEU A 524 -25.23 4.93 1.77
C LEU A 524 -24.98 6.42 1.56
N ASN A 525 -23.88 6.73 0.89
CA ASN A 525 -23.45 8.11 0.64
C ASN A 525 -24.05 8.68 -0.65
N LYS A 526 -23.93 10.01 -0.83
CA LYS A 526 -24.35 10.73 -2.03
C LYS A 526 -23.81 10.10 -3.32
N ALA A 527 -22.54 9.69 -3.32
CA ALA A 527 -21.88 9.05 -4.46
C ALA A 527 -22.56 7.74 -4.90
N SER A 528 -23.07 6.93 -3.96
CA SER A 528 -23.80 5.70 -4.27
C SER A 528 -25.11 6.00 -4.99
N PHE A 529 -25.80 7.08 -4.59
CA PHE A 529 -27.02 7.53 -5.25
C PHE A 529 -26.73 8.09 -6.65
N GLN A 530 -25.73 8.98 -6.78
CA GLN A 530 -25.28 9.54 -8.06
C GLN A 530 -24.87 8.44 -9.06
N ASN A 531 -24.21 7.37 -8.59
CA ASN A 531 -23.86 6.22 -9.43
C ASN A 531 -25.10 5.49 -9.96
N ALA A 532 -26.14 5.33 -9.14
CA ALA A 532 -27.39 4.74 -9.60
C ALA A 532 -28.09 5.62 -10.64
N GLU A 533 -28.03 6.94 -10.51
CA GLU A 533 -28.54 7.90 -11.51
C GLU A 533 -27.74 7.85 -12.81
N LEU A 534 -26.41 7.74 -12.72
CA LEU A 534 -25.57 7.62 -13.91
C LEU A 534 -25.87 6.32 -14.68
N VAL A 535 -26.12 5.21 -13.97
CA VAL A 535 -26.52 3.94 -14.59
C VAL A 535 -27.89 4.04 -15.24
N GLU A 536 -28.86 4.70 -14.58
CA GLU A 536 -30.17 5.02 -15.17
C GLU A 536 -30.02 5.81 -16.48
N ALA A 537 -29.19 6.85 -16.47
CA ALA A 537 -28.91 7.66 -17.65
C ALA A 537 -28.35 6.83 -18.82
N LYS A 538 -27.39 5.93 -18.55
CA LYS A 538 -26.85 5.02 -19.58
C LYS A 538 -27.94 4.14 -20.19
N HIS A 539 -28.88 3.65 -19.39
CA HIS A 539 -30.01 2.85 -19.90
C HIS A 539 -30.97 3.67 -20.76
N TYR A 540 -31.26 4.93 -20.38
CA TYR A 540 -32.01 5.83 -21.27
C TYR A 540 -31.33 6.00 -22.62
N LEU A 541 -30.01 6.22 -22.64
CA LEU A 541 -29.24 6.37 -23.88
C LEU A 541 -29.31 5.12 -24.76
N ILE A 542 -29.21 3.91 -24.19
CA ILE A 542 -29.29 2.64 -24.93
C ILE A 542 -30.69 2.42 -25.54
N ARG A 543 -31.74 2.90 -24.86
CA ARG A 543 -33.13 2.84 -25.35
C ARG A 543 -33.46 3.90 -26.40
N GLY A 544 -32.50 4.76 -26.75
CA GLY A 544 -32.71 5.89 -27.67
C GLY A 544 -33.39 7.10 -27.04
N GLU A 545 -33.63 7.09 -25.73
CA GLU A 545 -34.21 8.21 -24.98
C GLU A 545 -33.11 9.24 -24.62
N ARG A 546 -32.48 9.80 -25.66
CA ARG A 546 -31.28 10.64 -25.55
C ARG A 546 -31.46 11.83 -24.60
N GLU A 547 -32.58 12.54 -24.73
CA GLU A 547 -32.86 13.74 -23.93
C GLU A 547 -32.91 13.42 -22.42
N ASN A 548 -33.60 12.34 -22.05
CA ASN A 548 -33.70 11.89 -20.66
C ASN A 548 -32.33 11.49 -20.09
N GLY A 549 -31.55 10.72 -20.85
CA GLY A 549 -30.22 10.28 -20.44
C GLY A 549 -29.25 11.45 -20.26
N MET A 550 -29.21 12.37 -21.24
CA MET A 550 -28.32 13.53 -21.18
C MET A 550 -28.71 14.53 -20.10
N ALA A 551 -30.01 14.78 -19.87
CA ALA A 551 -30.45 15.66 -18.79
C ALA A 551 -29.94 15.18 -17.41
N ILE A 552 -29.90 13.86 -17.17
CA ILE A 552 -29.33 13.30 -15.94
C ILE A 552 -27.81 13.46 -15.91
N ILE A 553 -27.12 13.12 -17.01
CA ILE A 553 -25.66 13.23 -17.11
C ILE A 553 -25.19 14.66 -16.92
N ASP A 554 -25.82 15.64 -17.57
CA ASP A 554 -25.46 17.05 -17.51
C ASP A 554 -25.62 17.58 -16.08
N ARG A 555 -26.78 17.31 -15.44
CA ARG A 555 -26.99 17.67 -14.03
C ARG A 555 -25.92 17.07 -13.13
N LEU A 556 -25.59 15.79 -13.29
CA LEU A 556 -24.58 15.13 -12.47
C LEU A 556 -23.16 15.63 -12.76
N ALA A 557 -22.87 16.03 -14.00
CA ALA A 557 -21.58 16.58 -14.39
C ALA A 557 -21.37 18.00 -13.84
N ASP A 558 -22.45 18.76 -13.65
CA ASP A 558 -22.41 20.08 -13.00
C ASP A 558 -22.23 19.98 -11.47
N GLU A 559 -22.50 18.82 -10.87
CA GLU A 559 -22.24 18.60 -9.45
C GLU A 559 -20.73 18.54 -9.16
N GLU A 560 -20.30 19.33 -8.19
CA GLU A 560 -18.90 19.36 -7.75
C GLU A 560 -18.44 17.97 -7.27
N GLY A 561 -17.26 17.55 -7.75
CA GLY A 561 -16.62 16.30 -7.34
C GLY A 561 -17.14 15.01 -8.00
N TYR A 562 -18.25 15.00 -8.75
CA TYR A 562 -18.75 13.74 -9.36
C TYR A 562 -18.18 13.46 -10.77
N ILE A 563 -16.91 13.07 -10.78
CA ILE A 563 -16.11 12.82 -11.98
C ILE A 563 -16.71 11.81 -12.98
N PRO A 564 -17.29 10.66 -12.56
CA PRO A 564 -17.79 9.67 -13.49
C PRO A 564 -18.82 10.23 -14.50
N ALA A 565 -19.68 11.16 -14.06
CA ALA A 565 -20.64 11.81 -14.95
C ALA A 565 -19.98 12.78 -15.93
N LYS A 566 -18.99 13.56 -15.49
CA LYS A 566 -18.22 14.47 -16.38
C LYS A 566 -17.53 13.71 -17.51
N VAL A 567 -16.93 12.56 -17.19
CA VAL A 567 -16.28 11.68 -18.18
C VAL A 567 -17.32 11.10 -19.14
N GLN A 568 -18.45 10.63 -18.62
CA GLN A 568 -19.53 10.09 -19.45
C GLN A 568 -20.15 11.15 -20.37
N GLN A 569 -20.30 12.39 -19.89
CA GLN A 569 -20.76 13.55 -20.67
C GLN A 569 -19.86 13.78 -21.88
N VAL A 570 -18.55 13.92 -21.63
CA VAL A 570 -17.55 14.17 -22.67
C VAL A 570 -17.52 13.04 -23.70
N ILE A 571 -17.44 11.77 -23.26
CA ILE A 571 -17.44 10.61 -24.15
C ILE A 571 -18.70 10.59 -25.02
N TYR A 572 -19.87 10.88 -24.44
CA TYR A 572 -21.12 10.88 -25.19
C TYR A 572 -21.19 12.00 -26.23
N HIS A 573 -20.80 13.22 -25.87
CA HIS A 573 -20.77 14.34 -26.82
C HIS A 573 -19.89 14.03 -28.02
N ILE A 574 -18.67 13.53 -27.78
CA ILE A 574 -17.72 13.12 -28.81
C ILE A 574 -18.33 12.02 -29.69
N GLN A 575 -18.86 10.95 -29.09
CA GLN A 575 -19.52 9.87 -29.84
C GLN A 575 -20.71 10.35 -30.68
N SER A 576 -21.36 11.44 -30.28
CA SER A 576 -22.47 12.05 -31.01
C SER A 576 -22.05 13.10 -32.05
N GLY A 577 -20.74 13.31 -32.25
CA GLY A 577 -20.19 14.30 -33.19
C GLY A 577 -20.15 15.73 -32.66
N THR A 578 -20.39 15.95 -31.36
CA THR A 578 -20.29 17.29 -30.74
C THR A 578 -18.86 17.53 -30.28
N THR A 579 -18.16 18.46 -30.94
CA THR A 579 -16.75 18.80 -30.64
C THR A 579 -16.61 20.07 -29.79
N ALA A 580 -17.52 21.03 -29.96
CA ALA A 580 -17.44 22.35 -29.34
C ALA A 580 -17.22 22.30 -27.81
N GLY A 581 -16.06 22.81 -27.37
CA GLY A 581 -15.67 22.89 -25.97
C GLY A 581 -15.26 21.56 -25.32
N MET A 582 -15.27 20.43 -26.06
CA MET A 582 -14.92 19.12 -25.51
C MET A 582 -13.43 18.99 -25.21
N GLU A 583 -12.56 19.59 -26.01
CA GLU A 583 -11.11 19.60 -25.77
C GLU A 583 -10.79 20.24 -24.41
N LYS A 584 -11.31 21.43 -24.15
CA LYS A 584 -11.15 22.12 -22.85
C LYS A 584 -11.64 21.25 -21.68
N LYS A 585 -12.78 20.55 -21.84
CA LYS A 585 -13.31 19.64 -20.82
C LYS A 585 -12.41 18.41 -20.63
N LEU A 586 -11.87 17.84 -21.70
CA LEU A 586 -10.93 16.72 -21.65
C LEU A 586 -9.64 17.10 -20.93
N LEU A 587 -9.04 18.23 -21.30
CA LEU A 587 -7.82 18.74 -20.65
C LEU A 587 -8.06 19.01 -19.16
N ALA A 588 -9.20 19.59 -18.80
CA ALA A 588 -9.59 19.78 -17.40
C ALA A 588 -9.78 18.44 -16.65
N LEU A 589 -10.35 17.43 -17.30
CA LEU A 589 -10.50 16.08 -16.73
C LEU A 589 -9.16 15.36 -16.59
N LEU A 590 -8.26 15.49 -17.56
CA LEU A 590 -6.90 14.94 -17.48
C LEU A 590 -6.15 15.57 -16.31
N LYS A 591 -6.20 16.90 -16.18
CA LYS A 591 -5.63 17.60 -15.02
C LYS A 591 -6.21 17.07 -13.71
N LEU A 592 -7.53 16.94 -13.62
CA LEU A 592 -8.18 16.42 -12.42
C LEU A 592 -7.80 14.95 -12.12
N TYR A 593 -7.69 14.10 -13.13
CA TYR A 593 -7.25 12.70 -12.96
C TYR A 593 -5.83 12.62 -12.41
N ARG A 594 -4.94 13.49 -12.92
CA ARG A 594 -3.55 13.60 -12.49
C ARG A 594 -3.44 14.06 -11.04
N GLU A 595 -4.17 15.13 -10.69
CA GLU A 595 -4.31 15.63 -9.31
C GLU A 595 -4.88 14.58 -8.34
N GLN A 596 -5.62 13.60 -8.87
CA GLN A 596 -6.26 12.53 -8.09
C GLN A 596 -5.55 11.17 -8.17
N GLY A 597 -4.40 11.09 -8.84
CA GLY A 597 -3.61 9.86 -8.89
C GLY A 597 -4.32 8.74 -9.66
N LEU A 598 -5.29 9.09 -10.53
CA LEU A 598 -6.10 8.14 -11.29
C LEU A 598 -5.39 7.68 -12.58
N LYS A 599 -4.07 7.47 -12.52
CA LYS A 599 -3.22 7.18 -13.69
C LYS A 599 -3.71 5.98 -14.49
N ILE A 600 -4.10 4.90 -13.80
CA ILE A 600 -4.66 3.69 -14.43
C ILE A 600 -5.95 3.93 -15.23
N LYS A 601 -6.63 5.07 -15.02
CA LYS A 601 -7.87 5.44 -15.73
C LYS A 601 -7.66 6.51 -16.80
N GLU A 602 -6.47 7.12 -16.90
CA GLU A 602 -6.17 8.19 -17.85
C GLU A 602 -6.31 7.74 -19.32
N TRP A 603 -6.04 6.47 -19.63
CA TRP A 603 -6.17 5.93 -20.99
C TRP A 603 -7.55 6.19 -21.61
N ARG A 604 -8.61 6.26 -20.79
CA ARG A 604 -9.98 6.54 -21.25
C ARG A 604 -10.11 7.95 -21.80
N LEU A 605 -9.42 8.91 -21.18
CA LEU A 605 -9.42 10.30 -21.58
C LEU A 605 -8.56 10.50 -22.84
N TYR A 606 -7.38 9.87 -22.90
CA TYR A 606 -6.57 9.85 -24.12
C TYR A 606 -7.29 9.22 -25.31
N ALA A 607 -7.99 8.09 -25.08
CA ALA A 607 -8.78 7.44 -26.12
C ALA A 607 -9.95 8.32 -26.61
N ALA A 608 -10.61 9.05 -25.71
CA ALA A 608 -11.67 9.99 -26.05
C ALA A 608 -11.12 11.25 -26.75
N TYR A 609 -9.94 11.72 -26.34
CA TYR A 609 -9.28 12.86 -26.97
C TYR A 609 -8.86 12.53 -28.41
N ALA A 610 -8.30 11.34 -28.64
CA ALA A 610 -8.06 10.85 -29.99
C ALA A 610 -9.36 10.79 -30.83
N ASP A 611 -10.48 10.33 -30.25
CA ASP A 611 -11.77 10.33 -30.94
C ASP A 611 -12.27 11.75 -31.27
N LEU A 612 -12.03 12.74 -30.40
CA LEU A 612 -12.34 14.15 -30.64
C LEU A 612 -11.48 14.74 -31.77
N LEU A 613 -10.17 14.52 -31.71
CA LEU A 613 -9.22 15.06 -32.68
C LEU A 613 -9.48 14.51 -34.09
N ILE A 614 -9.93 13.25 -34.21
CA ILE A 614 -10.42 12.68 -35.48
C ILE A 614 -11.62 13.45 -36.02
N LEU A 615 -12.58 13.84 -35.16
CA LEU A 615 -13.76 14.61 -35.58
C LEU A 615 -13.41 16.05 -35.99
N GLU A 616 -12.32 16.59 -35.44
CA GLU A 616 -11.77 17.90 -35.79
C GLU A 616 -10.76 17.85 -36.95
N GLU A 617 -10.55 16.67 -37.54
CA GLU A 617 -9.58 16.43 -38.62
C GLU A 617 -8.12 16.76 -38.24
N ARG A 618 -7.80 16.73 -36.93
CA ARG A 618 -6.44 16.87 -36.36
C ARG A 618 -5.79 15.50 -36.17
N TRP A 619 -5.53 14.84 -37.30
CA TRP A 619 -5.21 13.41 -37.33
C TRP A 619 -3.90 13.06 -36.62
N GLU A 620 -2.90 13.95 -36.67
CA GLU A 620 -1.56 13.74 -36.13
C GLU A 620 -1.59 13.65 -34.62
N GLU A 621 -2.25 14.62 -34.00
CA GLU A 621 -2.49 14.64 -32.56
C GLU A 621 -3.34 13.44 -32.15
N ALA A 622 -4.34 13.06 -32.96
CA ALA A 622 -5.14 11.88 -32.68
C ALA A 622 -4.30 10.59 -32.67
N LEU A 623 -3.32 10.47 -33.56
CA LEU A 623 -2.41 9.33 -33.63
C LEU A 623 -1.55 9.25 -32.37
N GLN A 624 -1.00 10.39 -31.93
CA GLN A 624 -0.22 10.47 -30.68
C GLN A 624 -1.08 10.11 -29.46
N MET A 625 -2.27 10.69 -29.32
CA MET A 625 -3.18 10.41 -28.20
C MET A 625 -3.63 8.94 -28.20
N ARG A 626 -3.81 8.32 -29.37
CA ARG A 626 -4.15 6.89 -29.47
C ARG A 626 -2.97 5.99 -29.07
N ARG A 627 -1.75 6.32 -29.49
CA ARG A 627 -0.53 5.61 -29.08
C ARG A 627 -0.36 5.68 -27.56
N GLU A 628 -0.58 6.84 -26.95
CA GLU A 628 -0.53 6.99 -25.49
C GLU A 628 -1.61 6.17 -24.77
N ALA A 629 -2.85 6.16 -25.28
CA ALA A 629 -3.90 5.31 -24.74
C ALA A 629 -3.52 3.82 -24.78
N LEU A 630 -2.93 3.36 -25.90
CA LEU A 630 -2.46 1.98 -26.06
C LEU A 630 -1.31 1.68 -25.07
N ARG A 631 -0.31 2.56 -24.99
CA ARG A 631 0.83 2.44 -24.06
C ARG A 631 0.35 2.26 -22.62
N LEU A 632 -0.54 3.13 -22.16
CA LEU A 632 -1.11 3.03 -20.81
C LEU A 632 -1.89 1.73 -20.60
N THR A 633 -2.71 1.30 -21.56
CA THR A 633 -3.42 0.02 -21.41
C THR A 633 -2.48 -1.18 -21.33
N ARG A 634 -1.35 -1.16 -22.04
CA ARG A 634 -0.33 -2.21 -21.95
C ARG A 634 0.42 -2.16 -20.62
N ALA A 635 0.89 -0.98 -20.23
CA ALA A 635 1.64 -0.74 -18.98
C ALA A 635 0.88 -1.20 -17.73
N PHE A 636 -0.45 -1.08 -17.74
CA PHE A 636 -1.33 -1.51 -16.64
C PHE A 636 -1.95 -2.91 -16.84
N GLY A 637 -1.52 -3.68 -17.85
CA GLY A 637 -2.04 -5.03 -18.11
C GLY A 637 -3.55 -5.07 -18.41
N LEU A 638 -4.10 -4.03 -19.03
CA LEU A 638 -5.53 -3.90 -19.33
C LEU A 638 -5.88 -4.59 -20.65
N THR A 639 -5.64 -5.90 -20.76
CA THR A 639 -5.64 -6.69 -22.01
C THR A 639 -6.85 -6.46 -22.93
N VAL A 640 -8.06 -6.37 -22.39
CA VAL A 640 -9.28 -6.11 -23.20
C VAL A 640 -9.24 -4.72 -23.82
N HIS A 641 -8.83 -3.72 -23.05
CA HIS A 641 -8.76 -2.33 -23.52
C HIS A 641 -7.55 -2.12 -24.43
N GLU A 642 -6.44 -2.81 -24.18
CA GLU A 642 -5.29 -2.85 -25.09
C GLU A 642 -5.72 -3.31 -26.48
N ALA A 643 -6.45 -4.44 -26.58
CA ALA A 643 -6.95 -4.92 -27.86
C ALA A 643 -7.93 -3.94 -28.53
N HIS A 644 -8.75 -3.21 -27.76
CA HIS A 644 -9.60 -2.14 -28.30
C HIS A 644 -8.78 -0.97 -28.86
N GLN A 645 -7.76 -0.51 -28.13
CA GLN A 645 -6.93 0.60 -28.58
C GLN A 645 -6.05 0.20 -29.77
N ALA A 646 -5.50 -1.01 -29.78
CA ALA A 646 -4.72 -1.55 -30.89
C ALA A 646 -5.55 -1.65 -32.18
N ALA A 647 -6.80 -2.12 -32.08
CA ALA A 647 -7.72 -2.16 -33.22
C ALA A 647 -8.01 -0.75 -33.79
N ARG A 648 -8.22 0.24 -32.92
CA ARG A 648 -8.47 1.63 -33.33
C ARG A 648 -7.22 2.30 -33.89
N LEU A 649 -6.05 2.02 -33.31
CA LEU A 649 -4.78 2.51 -33.83
C LEU A 649 -4.52 1.95 -35.22
N SER A 650 -4.76 0.67 -35.45
CA SER A 650 -4.65 0.04 -36.77
C SER A 650 -5.53 0.74 -37.83
N GLN A 651 -6.78 1.06 -37.53
CA GLN A 651 -7.63 1.85 -38.45
C GLN A 651 -7.04 3.23 -38.77
N LEU A 652 -6.49 3.89 -37.75
CA LEU A 652 -5.91 5.21 -37.90
C LEU A 652 -4.63 5.15 -38.75
N LEU A 653 -3.74 4.19 -38.49
CA LEU A 653 -2.54 3.93 -39.30
C LEU A 653 -2.91 3.66 -40.78
N GLN A 654 -3.98 2.90 -41.02
CA GLN A 654 -4.49 2.67 -42.38
C GLN A 654 -4.95 3.98 -43.03
N ALA A 655 -5.67 4.84 -42.31
CA ALA A 655 -6.10 6.16 -42.81
C ALA A 655 -4.91 7.08 -43.14
N PHE A 656 -3.79 6.91 -42.42
CA PHE A 656 -2.50 7.57 -42.66
C PHE A 656 -1.67 6.96 -43.79
N GLY A 657 -2.12 5.86 -44.42
CA GLY A 657 -1.38 5.16 -45.47
C GLY A 657 -0.23 4.29 -44.96
N GLN A 658 -0.14 4.04 -43.64
CA GLN A 658 0.84 3.15 -43.03
C GLN A 658 0.33 1.69 -43.06
N GLU A 659 0.07 1.18 -44.26
CA GLU A 659 -0.63 -0.10 -44.47
C GLU A 659 0.07 -1.30 -43.82
N SER A 660 1.40 -1.39 -43.93
CA SER A 660 2.16 -2.50 -43.35
C SER A 660 2.04 -2.56 -41.83
N GLU A 661 2.28 -1.43 -41.14
CA GLU A 661 2.15 -1.34 -39.67
C GLU A 661 0.70 -1.58 -39.24
N ALA A 662 -0.27 -1.01 -39.97
CA ALA A 662 -1.69 -1.20 -39.73
C ALA A 662 -2.09 -2.68 -39.83
N GLU A 663 -1.63 -3.39 -40.86
CA GLU A 663 -1.92 -4.81 -41.09
C GLU A 663 -1.28 -5.72 -40.04
N GLU A 664 -0.02 -5.45 -39.68
CA GLU A 664 0.68 -6.18 -38.62
C GLU A 664 -0.06 -6.02 -37.29
N LEU A 665 -0.37 -4.78 -36.91
CA LEU A 665 -1.10 -4.49 -35.68
C LEU A 665 -2.51 -5.11 -35.70
N ALA A 666 -3.21 -5.06 -36.84
CA ALA A 666 -4.50 -5.73 -37.00
C ALA A 666 -4.39 -7.25 -36.84
N ARG A 667 -3.33 -7.87 -37.39
CA ARG A 667 -3.08 -9.30 -37.30
C ARG A 667 -2.82 -9.73 -35.86
N ALA A 668 -1.91 -9.05 -35.17
CA ALA A 668 -1.62 -9.28 -33.75
C ALA A 668 -2.88 -9.10 -32.89
N THR A 669 -3.66 -8.04 -33.15
CA THR A 669 -4.93 -7.78 -32.45
C THR A 669 -5.95 -8.90 -32.67
N ARG A 670 -6.09 -9.42 -33.90
CA ARG A 670 -6.97 -10.56 -34.20
C ARG A 670 -6.50 -11.84 -33.52
N GLU A 671 -5.20 -12.06 -33.40
CA GLU A 671 -4.64 -13.21 -32.69
C GLU A 671 -5.01 -13.18 -31.20
N VAL A 672 -4.79 -12.03 -30.53
CA VAL A 672 -5.22 -11.82 -29.15
C VAL A 672 -6.74 -11.99 -29.02
N ALA A 673 -7.52 -11.41 -29.94
CA ALA A 673 -8.97 -11.54 -29.96
C ALA A 673 -9.46 -12.98 -30.24
N ARG A 674 -8.67 -13.86 -30.86
CA ARG A 674 -9.03 -15.27 -31.03
C ARG A 674 -8.91 -16.06 -29.74
N ASN A 675 -8.07 -15.61 -28.80
CA ASN A 675 -7.95 -16.22 -27.48
C ASN A 675 -9.23 -15.96 -26.67
N LYS A 676 -10.13 -16.96 -26.66
CA LYS A 676 -11.44 -16.89 -25.99
C LYS A 676 -11.34 -16.74 -24.47
N THR A 677 -10.19 -17.09 -23.91
CA THR A 677 -9.91 -16.96 -22.49
C THR A 677 -9.62 -15.49 -22.15
N LEU A 678 -8.78 -14.83 -22.94
CA LEU A 678 -8.37 -13.45 -22.70
C LEU A 678 -9.44 -12.42 -23.10
N ILE A 679 -10.11 -12.62 -24.24
CA ILE A 679 -11.05 -11.62 -24.79
C ILE A 679 -12.50 -12.17 -24.81
N PRO A 680 -13.42 -11.57 -24.02
CA PRO A 680 -14.82 -11.99 -23.97
C PRO A 680 -15.54 -11.89 -25.32
N PRO A 681 -16.56 -12.73 -25.58
CA PRO A 681 -17.30 -12.73 -26.86
C PRO A 681 -17.82 -11.37 -27.33
N PHE A 682 -18.34 -10.55 -26.40
CA PHE A 682 -18.80 -9.19 -26.72
C PHE A 682 -17.65 -8.32 -27.24
N ASN A 683 -16.53 -8.27 -26.52
CA ASN A 683 -15.37 -7.47 -26.91
C ASN A 683 -14.75 -7.97 -28.23
N ARG A 684 -14.74 -9.28 -28.50
CA ARG A 684 -14.32 -9.82 -29.81
C ARG A 684 -15.16 -9.27 -30.95
N LYS A 685 -16.49 -9.18 -30.77
CA LYS A 685 -17.39 -8.59 -31.76
C LYS A 685 -17.11 -7.09 -31.95
N VAL A 686 -16.84 -6.37 -30.86
CA VAL A 686 -16.47 -4.94 -30.92
C VAL A 686 -15.15 -4.75 -31.68
N ILE A 687 -14.11 -5.51 -31.33
CA ILE A 687 -12.79 -5.48 -32.00
C ILE A 687 -12.92 -5.78 -33.49
N GLU A 688 -13.62 -6.85 -33.86
CA GLU A 688 -13.86 -7.19 -35.27
C GLU A 688 -14.69 -6.12 -35.99
N GLY A 689 -15.65 -5.49 -35.29
CA GLY A 689 -16.42 -4.37 -35.83
C GLY A 689 -15.54 -3.14 -36.11
N ILE A 690 -14.60 -2.85 -35.21
CA ILE A 690 -13.58 -1.80 -35.38
C ILE A 690 -12.71 -2.16 -36.59
N LEU A 691 -12.04 -3.31 -36.59
CA LEU A 691 -11.12 -3.72 -37.67
C LEU A 691 -11.76 -3.85 -39.07
N ARG A 692 -13.09 -3.91 -39.19
CA ARG A 692 -13.81 -3.92 -40.47
C ARG A 692 -14.25 -2.54 -40.94
N LYS A 693 -14.37 -1.58 -40.03
CA LYS A 693 -14.75 -0.22 -40.38
C LYS A 693 -13.49 0.49 -40.87
N GLU A 694 -13.48 0.89 -42.12
CA GLU A 694 -12.41 1.76 -42.64
C GLU A 694 -12.72 3.21 -42.26
N LEU A 695 -11.70 3.94 -41.83
CA LEU A 695 -11.75 5.38 -41.76
C LEU A 695 -11.54 5.93 -43.19
N PRO A 696 -12.16 7.08 -43.54
CA PRO A 696 -11.89 7.68 -44.83
C PRO A 696 -10.38 7.95 -44.96
N PRO A 697 -9.77 7.71 -46.14
CA PRO A 697 -8.39 8.10 -46.37
C PRO A 697 -8.21 9.58 -46.04
N ILE A 698 -7.17 9.91 -45.29
CA ILE A 698 -6.88 11.31 -44.95
C ILE A 698 -6.54 12.01 -46.26
N SER A 699 -7.36 12.98 -46.65
CA SER A 699 -7.12 13.77 -47.85
C SER A 699 -5.81 14.55 -47.67
N LEU A 700 -4.81 14.24 -48.49
CA LEU A 700 -3.54 14.97 -48.46
C LEU A 700 -3.73 16.46 -48.76
N ALA A 701 -4.83 16.85 -49.42
CA ALA A 701 -5.12 18.22 -49.83
C ALA A 701 -5.65 19.13 -48.71
N SER A 702 -6.08 18.59 -47.56
CA SER A 702 -6.46 19.40 -46.38
C SER A 702 -5.29 19.60 -45.41
N ARG A 703 -4.14 18.98 -45.68
CA ARG A 703 -2.92 19.20 -44.91
C ARG A 703 -2.42 20.61 -45.22
N ASP A 704 -2.11 21.38 -44.19
CA ASP A 704 -1.44 22.65 -44.40
C ASP A 704 -0.08 22.35 -45.03
N GLU A 705 0.06 22.58 -46.33
CA GLU A 705 1.35 22.40 -47.04
C GLU A 705 2.46 23.27 -46.42
N ASN A 706 2.11 24.26 -45.58
CA ASN A 706 3.05 25.07 -44.83
C ASN A 706 3.35 24.55 -43.42
N ALA A 707 2.66 23.51 -42.93
CA ALA A 707 3.02 22.83 -41.70
C ALA A 707 4.36 22.12 -41.96
N LYS A 708 5.45 22.81 -41.65
CA LYS A 708 6.79 22.25 -41.74
C LYS A 708 6.82 20.97 -40.93
N ALA A 709 7.34 19.91 -41.54
CA ALA A 709 7.71 18.75 -40.78
C ALA A 709 8.62 19.20 -39.62
N SER A 710 8.33 18.68 -38.44
CA SER A 710 9.11 18.99 -37.24
C SER A 710 9.64 17.67 -36.72
N THR A 711 10.89 17.42 -37.07
CA THR A 711 11.66 16.40 -36.38
C THR A 711 12.25 16.99 -35.10
N HIS A 712 12.46 16.18 -34.08
CA HIS A 712 13.04 16.62 -32.82
C HIS A 712 14.09 15.61 -32.35
N LEU A 713 15.36 16.01 -32.32
CA LEU A 713 16.46 15.24 -31.75
C LEU A 713 16.72 15.70 -30.31
N GLN A 714 16.52 14.83 -29.33
CA GLN A 714 16.63 15.15 -27.89
C GLN A 714 17.37 14.06 -27.10
N PRO A 715 18.23 14.39 -26.11
CA PRO A 715 18.59 15.74 -25.67
C PRO A 715 19.45 16.50 -26.70
N ASN A 716 19.59 17.81 -26.54
CA ASN A 716 20.49 18.64 -27.37
C ASN A 716 21.96 18.51 -26.93
N ALA A 717 22.17 18.25 -25.65
CA ALA A 717 23.48 17.95 -25.10
C ALA A 717 23.33 16.99 -23.93
N ALA A 718 24.31 16.13 -23.71
CA ALA A 718 24.36 15.25 -22.55
C ALA A 718 25.80 14.98 -22.12
N VAL A 719 25.96 14.64 -20.85
CA VAL A 719 27.22 14.20 -20.27
C VAL A 719 27.04 12.76 -19.79
N VAL A 720 28.02 11.91 -20.07
CA VAL A 720 28.08 10.52 -19.61
C VAL A 720 29.33 10.32 -18.75
N VAL A 721 29.13 9.95 -17.49
CA VAL A 721 30.17 9.64 -16.50
C VAL A 721 29.90 8.26 -15.92
N PRO A 722 30.56 7.19 -16.43
CA PRO A 722 30.35 5.84 -15.94
C PRO A 722 31.00 5.62 -14.56
N LEU A 723 30.75 4.45 -13.94
CA LEU A 723 31.53 3.98 -12.78
C LEU A 723 32.88 3.39 -13.23
N ALA A 724 33.84 3.34 -12.31
CA ALA A 724 35.16 2.78 -12.59
C ALA A 724 35.04 1.33 -13.14
N ALA A 725 35.69 1.07 -14.27
CA ALA A 725 35.64 -0.18 -15.02
C ALA A 725 34.26 -0.56 -15.61
N SER A 726 33.30 0.37 -15.67
CA SER A 726 31.99 0.17 -16.32
C SER A 726 31.89 0.95 -17.63
N GLY A 727 31.18 0.42 -18.62
CA GLY A 727 30.92 1.13 -19.87
C GLY A 727 30.05 2.38 -19.66
N GLY A 728 30.12 3.33 -20.60
CA GLY A 728 29.23 4.48 -20.67
C GLY A 728 28.03 4.18 -21.56
N TYR A 729 26.83 4.55 -21.10
CA TYR A 729 25.58 4.35 -21.85
C TYR A 729 24.81 5.66 -21.91
N GLY A 730 24.04 5.82 -22.99
CA GLY A 730 23.18 6.98 -23.18
C GLY A 730 22.04 6.67 -24.14
N LYS A 731 20.93 7.38 -24.03
CA LYS A 731 19.80 7.27 -24.96
C LYS A 731 19.36 8.65 -25.42
N LEU A 732 19.12 8.78 -26.72
CA LEU A 732 18.50 9.95 -27.33
C LEU A 732 17.35 9.54 -28.23
N THR A 733 16.37 10.42 -28.36
CA THR A 733 15.18 10.20 -29.18
C THR A 733 15.23 11.11 -30.41
N LEU A 734 14.98 10.54 -31.58
CA LEU A 734 14.70 11.28 -32.80
C LEU A 734 13.22 11.07 -33.15
N ALA A 735 12.40 12.08 -32.89
CA ALA A 735 10.97 12.05 -33.14
C ALA A 735 10.64 12.69 -34.49
N ASN A 736 9.73 12.09 -35.26
CA ASN A 736 9.03 12.78 -36.33
C ASN A 736 7.59 13.02 -35.87
N LEU A 737 7.27 14.26 -35.53
CA LEU A 737 5.94 14.62 -35.05
C LEU A 737 4.98 15.03 -36.16
N SER A 738 5.48 15.08 -37.40
CA SER A 738 4.68 15.46 -38.55
C SER A 738 3.84 14.30 -39.09
N ASP A 739 2.94 14.65 -40.00
CA ASP A 739 2.07 13.77 -40.78
C ASP A 739 2.73 13.22 -42.04
N GLN A 740 3.95 13.67 -42.34
CA GLN A 740 4.74 13.29 -43.50
C GLN A 740 5.94 12.46 -43.07
N ALA A 741 6.34 11.52 -43.92
CA ALA A 741 7.60 10.85 -43.70
C ALA A 741 8.73 11.85 -43.91
N VAL A 742 9.67 11.90 -42.98
CA VAL A 742 10.83 12.79 -43.09
C VAL A 742 12.04 11.95 -43.42
N THR A 743 12.58 12.16 -44.61
CA THR A 743 13.84 11.56 -45.04
C THR A 743 14.98 12.51 -44.73
N GLY A 744 16.13 11.96 -44.34
CA GLY A 744 17.31 12.72 -44.03
C GLY A 744 18.51 11.84 -43.76
N GLN A 745 19.57 12.46 -43.27
CA GLN A 745 20.82 11.80 -42.96
C GLN A 745 21.15 11.97 -41.48
N LEU A 746 21.35 10.86 -40.78
CA LEU A 746 21.87 10.86 -39.42
C LEU A 746 23.39 10.72 -39.50
N GLU A 747 24.11 11.67 -38.91
CA GLU A 747 25.56 11.75 -38.94
C GLU A 747 26.13 11.63 -37.54
N LEU A 748 27.19 10.83 -37.40
CA LEU A 748 28.03 10.72 -36.21
C LEU A 748 29.38 11.34 -36.51
N SER A 749 29.91 12.15 -35.60
CA SER A 749 31.28 12.67 -35.69
C SER A 749 31.93 12.85 -34.31
N GLY A 750 33.25 12.98 -34.26
CA GLY A 750 34.00 13.10 -33.01
C GLY A 750 34.61 11.77 -32.59
N LEU A 751 34.09 11.14 -31.54
CA LEU A 751 34.55 9.81 -31.13
C LEU A 751 34.34 8.75 -32.24
N PRO A 752 35.32 7.85 -32.47
CA PRO A 752 35.16 6.73 -33.40
C PRO A 752 33.90 5.94 -33.05
N SER A 753 33.02 5.77 -34.03
CA SER A 753 31.73 5.13 -33.81
C SER A 753 31.27 4.30 -35.00
N SER A 754 30.43 3.31 -34.72
CA SER A 754 29.84 2.43 -35.72
C SER A 754 28.38 2.14 -35.41
N TRP A 755 27.56 2.06 -36.45
CA TRP A 755 26.19 1.59 -36.36
C TRP A 755 26.17 0.08 -36.12
N GLN A 756 25.35 -0.38 -35.17
CA GLN A 756 25.02 -1.79 -35.05
C GLN A 756 23.66 -2.06 -35.70
N GLU A 757 23.56 -3.18 -36.41
CA GLU A 757 22.28 -3.69 -36.88
C GLU A 757 21.51 -4.26 -35.69
N ASN A 758 20.35 -3.67 -35.41
CA ASN A 758 19.42 -4.20 -34.43
C ASN A 758 18.33 -5.01 -35.15
N ALA A 759 17.82 -6.02 -34.47
CA ALA A 759 16.67 -6.79 -34.94
C ALA A 759 15.36 -5.96 -34.93
N LEU A 760 15.32 -4.86 -34.17
CA LEU A 760 14.16 -3.98 -34.04
C LEU A 760 14.38 -2.71 -34.88
N GLU A 761 13.42 -2.38 -35.75
CA GLU A 761 13.48 -1.18 -36.59
C GLU A 761 13.33 0.13 -35.78
N SER A 762 12.77 0.05 -34.57
CA SER A 762 12.49 1.21 -33.70
C SER A 762 13.66 1.63 -32.81
N GLU A 763 14.79 0.91 -32.86
CA GLU A 763 15.98 1.24 -32.07
C GLU A 763 17.25 1.11 -32.92
N VAL A 764 18.13 2.11 -32.85
CA VAL A 764 19.46 2.06 -33.48
C VAL A 764 20.52 2.14 -32.40
N THR A 765 21.40 1.15 -32.37
CA THR A 765 22.53 1.11 -31.43
C THR A 765 23.78 1.68 -32.11
N ILE A 766 24.48 2.54 -31.39
CA ILE A 766 25.72 3.19 -31.78
C ILE A 766 26.82 2.71 -30.83
N SER A 767 27.79 1.97 -31.35
CA SER A 767 28.98 1.61 -30.59
C SER A 767 30.01 2.71 -30.66
N ILE A 768 30.57 3.08 -29.52
CA ILE A 768 31.62 4.10 -29.37
C ILE A 768 32.94 3.38 -29.08
N GLY A 769 34.02 3.86 -29.70
CA GLY A 769 35.36 3.23 -29.63
C GLY A 769 35.66 2.23 -30.73
N ALA A 770 34.65 1.87 -31.53
CA ALA A 770 34.79 1.05 -32.73
C ALA A 770 34.31 1.84 -33.94
N GLY A 771 35.01 1.74 -35.08
CA GLY A 771 34.57 2.32 -36.35
C GLY A 771 35.31 3.58 -36.79
N GLU A 772 34.63 4.40 -37.59
CA GLU A 772 35.20 5.60 -38.22
C GLU A 772 34.96 6.84 -37.35
N ALA A 773 35.82 7.85 -37.48
CA ALA A 773 35.64 9.14 -36.79
C ALA A 773 34.42 9.92 -37.29
N ARG A 774 33.87 9.54 -38.46
CA ARG A 774 32.68 10.11 -39.05
C ARG A 774 31.89 9.01 -39.74
N ALA A 775 30.66 8.78 -39.32
CA ALA A 775 29.77 7.79 -39.92
C ALA A 775 28.44 8.44 -40.29
N HIS A 776 27.78 7.95 -41.34
CA HIS A 776 26.47 8.46 -41.73
C HIS A 776 25.52 7.33 -42.05
N ARG A 777 24.23 7.58 -41.84
CA ARG A 777 23.16 6.63 -42.12
C ARG A 777 21.96 7.39 -42.71
N PRO A 778 21.56 7.09 -43.96
CA PRO A 778 20.29 7.59 -44.48
C PRO A 778 19.15 6.95 -43.68
N LEU A 779 18.13 7.76 -43.37
CA LEU A 779 16.99 7.34 -42.57
C LEU A 779 15.72 8.01 -43.10
N THR A 780 14.61 7.28 -43.06
CA THR A 780 13.27 7.83 -43.27
C THR A 780 12.44 7.56 -42.01
N LEU A 781 12.00 8.63 -41.36
CA LEU A 781 11.14 8.56 -40.19
C LEU A 781 9.68 8.59 -40.63
N ALA A 782 8.93 7.53 -40.36
CA ALA A 782 7.50 7.53 -40.62
C ALA A 782 6.75 8.58 -39.77
N PRO A 783 5.61 9.12 -40.25
CA PRO A 783 4.78 10.05 -39.49
C PRO A 783 4.49 9.61 -38.05
N GLY A 784 4.60 10.55 -37.11
CA GLY A 784 4.32 10.35 -35.69
C GLY A 784 5.24 9.37 -34.95
N THR A 785 6.31 8.87 -35.57
CA THR A 785 7.19 7.84 -34.97
C THR A 785 8.32 8.45 -34.14
N PHE A 786 8.84 7.62 -33.23
CA PHE A 786 10.03 7.92 -32.43
C PHE A 786 11.07 6.84 -32.74
N LEU A 787 12.27 7.26 -33.10
CA LEU A 787 13.43 6.39 -33.19
C LEU A 787 14.27 6.55 -31.93
N LEU A 788 14.48 5.46 -31.19
CA LEU A 788 15.39 5.46 -30.05
C LEU A 788 16.81 5.20 -30.56
N LEU A 789 17.75 6.07 -30.22
CA LEU A 789 19.17 5.90 -30.48
C LEU A 789 19.86 5.54 -29.17
N SER A 790 20.48 4.37 -29.10
CA SER A 790 21.19 3.87 -27.92
C SER A 790 22.69 3.98 -28.12
N LEU A 791 23.36 4.72 -27.25
CA LEU A 791 24.82 4.90 -27.24
C LEU A 791 25.45 3.88 -26.30
N ASN A 792 26.42 3.11 -26.79
CA ASN A 792 27.16 2.13 -26.00
C ASN A 792 28.67 2.36 -26.16
N ASN A 793 29.32 2.81 -25.08
CA ASN A 793 30.76 2.91 -24.96
C ASN A 793 31.27 1.81 -24.02
N GLU A 794 31.74 0.70 -24.60
CA GLU A 794 32.27 -0.43 -23.83
C GLU A 794 33.66 -0.15 -23.24
N ASN A 795 34.35 0.92 -23.69
CA ASN A 795 35.66 1.30 -23.17
C ASN A 795 35.50 2.32 -22.03
N PRO A 796 35.63 1.90 -20.75
CA PRO A 796 35.45 2.78 -19.58
C PRO A 796 36.46 3.94 -19.52
N TYR A 797 37.55 3.87 -20.29
CA TYR A 797 38.62 4.86 -20.29
C TYR A 797 38.56 5.83 -21.47
N GLN A 798 37.58 5.67 -22.36
CA GLN A 798 37.49 6.51 -23.55
C GLN A 798 36.76 7.81 -23.24
N GLU A 799 37.50 8.92 -23.28
CA GLU A 799 36.98 10.28 -23.15
C GLU A 799 36.82 10.96 -24.50
N GLY A 800 35.86 11.88 -24.59
CA GLY A 800 35.72 12.79 -25.71
C GLY A 800 34.27 13.14 -26.02
N GLU A 801 34.07 13.87 -27.11
CA GLU A 801 32.75 14.30 -27.57
C GLU A 801 32.30 13.43 -28.75
N LEU A 802 31.12 12.83 -28.64
CA LEU A 802 30.38 12.28 -29.77
C LEU A 802 29.33 13.31 -30.19
N LEU A 803 29.27 13.58 -31.48
CA LEU A 803 28.24 14.40 -32.06
C LEU A 803 27.28 13.61 -32.91
N VAL A 804 25.99 13.72 -32.59
CA VAL A 804 24.90 13.17 -33.40
C VAL A 804 24.16 14.32 -34.08
N GLU A 805 24.18 14.37 -35.40
CA GLU A 805 23.50 15.39 -36.19
C GLU A 805 22.43 14.75 -37.07
N TRP A 806 21.21 15.24 -36.99
CA TRP A 806 20.12 14.90 -37.90
C TRP A 806 19.99 15.99 -38.95
N GLN A 807 20.14 15.61 -40.23
CA GLN A 807 20.02 16.50 -41.38
C GLN A 807 18.78 16.10 -42.21
N PRO A 808 17.58 16.54 -41.80
CA PRO A 808 16.36 16.31 -42.57
C PRO A 808 16.41 17.03 -43.92
N GLU A 809 15.86 16.41 -44.97
CA GLU A 809 15.80 17.03 -46.30
C GLU A 809 14.90 18.28 -46.28
N GLY A 810 15.46 19.44 -46.63
CA GLY A 810 14.70 20.70 -46.73
C GLY A 810 14.46 21.43 -45.40
N GLU A 811 14.94 20.88 -44.29
CA GLU A 811 14.84 21.46 -42.94
C GLU A 811 16.23 21.86 -42.40
N SER A 812 16.26 22.57 -41.26
CA SER A 812 17.51 22.90 -40.59
C SER A 812 18.04 21.68 -39.83
N SER A 813 19.37 21.49 -39.83
CA SER A 813 19.97 20.39 -39.08
C SER A 813 19.78 20.57 -37.58
N GLN A 814 19.69 19.43 -36.90
CA GLN A 814 19.53 19.34 -35.45
C GLN A 814 20.71 18.59 -34.88
N ARG A 815 21.18 19.03 -33.72
CA ARG A 815 22.46 18.60 -33.18
C ARG A 815 22.29 18.16 -31.72
N SER A 816 22.86 16.99 -31.40
CA SER A 816 22.96 16.44 -30.05
C SER A 816 24.42 16.17 -29.70
N ALA A 817 24.96 16.88 -28.71
CA ALA A 817 26.36 16.78 -28.28
C ALA A 817 26.51 15.92 -27.02
N TRP A 818 27.30 14.85 -27.07
CA TRP A 818 27.48 13.90 -25.97
C TRP A 818 28.93 13.90 -25.50
N THR A 819 29.15 14.26 -24.24
CA THR A 819 30.51 14.26 -23.64
C THR A 819 30.69 13.03 -22.77
N PHE A 820 31.65 12.16 -23.12
CA PHE A 820 32.06 11.01 -22.32
C PHE A 820 33.28 11.37 -21.50
N SER A 821 33.20 11.20 -20.18
CA SER A 821 34.29 11.45 -19.25
C SER A 821 34.68 10.16 -18.51
N THR A 822 35.90 10.09 -17.98
CA THR A 822 36.29 8.97 -17.11
C THR A 822 35.53 9.00 -15.78
N ALA A 823 35.40 7.82 -15.19
CA ALA A 823 34.75 7.64 -13.90
C ALA A 823 35.48 8.36 -12.77
N GLU A 824 34.72 8.93 -11.84
CA GLU A 824 35.26 9.34 -10.54
C GLU A 824 35.46 8.11 -9.64
N GLU A 825 36.62 8.01 -8.99
CA GLU A 825 36.91 6.94 -8.05
C GLU A 825 36.08 7.09 -6.76
N GLY A 826 35.70 5.97 -6.14
CA GLY A 826 35.08 5.95 -4.81
C GLY A 826 33.54 5.81 -4.80
N PHE A 827 32.88 5.82 -5.95
CA PHE A 827 31.45 5.57 -6.07
C PHE A 827 31.15 4.11 -6.45
N ASN A 828 30.16 3.51 -5.79
CA ASN A 828 29.68 2.16 -6.11
C ASN A 828 28.28 2.16 -6.73
N LYS A 829 27.61 3.31 -6.83
CA LYS A 829 26.32 3.53 -7.50
C LYS A 829 26.37 4.85 -8.25
N ALA A 830 25.78 4.92 -9.45
CA ALA A 830 25.68 6.15 -10.21
C ALA A 830 24.43 6.15 -11.12
N VAL A 831 23.93 7.35 -11.39
CA VAL A 831 23.18 7.65 -12.61
C VAL A 831 24.21 8.27 -13.55
N ILE A 832 24.45 7.62 -14.69
CA ILE A 832 25.66 7.91 -15.47
C ILE A 832 25.44 8.96 -16.55
N ASP A 833 24.21 9.32 -16.87
CA ASP A 833 23.85 10.27 -17.92
C ASP A 833 22.93 11.38 -17.40
N ALA A 834 23.19 12.60 -17.87
CA ALA A 834 22.38 13.79 -17.60
C ALA A 834 22.35 14.67 -18.86
N GLY A 835 21.20 15.27 -19.14
CA GLY A 835 20.92 15.92 -20.42
C GLY A 835 20.33 17.32 -20.33
N HIS A 836 20.46 18.03 -21.46
CA HIS A 836 19.82 19.30 -21.72
C HIS A 836 18.75 19.13 -22.78
N TYR A 837 17.49 19.34 -22.39
CA TYR A 837 16.32 19.06 -23.20
C TYR A 837 15.57 20.33 -23.58
N HIS A 838 14.83 20.27 -24.69
CA HIS A 838 13.80 21.24 -25.02
C HIS A 838 12.43 20.72 -24.60
N LEU A 839 11.72 21.52 -23.82
CA LEU A 839 10.34 21.24 -23.47
C LEU A 839 9.44 21.29 -24.70
N ASN A 840 8.36 20.51 -24.64
CA ASN A 840 7.28 20.58 -25.59
C ASN A 840 5.97 20.76 -24.84
N GLU A 841 5.11 21.66 -25.33
CA GLU A 841 3.82 21.96 -24.69
C GLU A 841 2.78 20.84 -24.87
N PHE A 842 2.96 19.98 -25.87
CA PHE A 842 1.95 19.01 -26.32
C PHE A 842 2.23 17.58 -25.85
N TYR A 843 3.50 17.20 -25.65
CA TYR A 843 3.88 15.86 -25.17
C TYR A 843 5.02 15.93 -24.14
N GLY A 844 5.06 14.93 -23.26
CA GLY A 844 6.15 14.81 -22.28
C GLY A 844 7.45 14.46 -22.99
N VAL A 845 8.50 15.25 -22.75
CA VAL A 845 9.84 14.96 -23.27
C VAL A 845 10.38 13.72 -22.55
N PRO A 846 10.70 12.63 -23.27
CA PRO A 846 11.27 11.44 -22.65
C PRO A 846 12.72 11.74 -22.28
N VAL A 847 13.00 11.75 -20.98
CA VAL A 847 14.36 11.82 -20.42
C VAL A 847 14.74 10.40 -20.02
N TYR A 848 15.89 9.92 -20.47
CA TYR A 848 16.36 8.56 -20.17
C TYR A 848 17.56 8.64 -19.24
N HIS A 849 17.62 7.71 -18.29
CA HIS A 849 18.79 7.52 -17.44
C HIS A 849 19.17 6.06 -17.33
N HIS A 850 20.46 5.81 -17.25
CA HIS A 850 21.07 4.53 -16.94
C HIS A 850 21.59 4.56 -15.50
N LEU A 851 21.20 3.55 -14.73
CA LEU A 851 21.62 3.36 -13.35
C LEU A 851 22.63 2.22 -13.31
N ILE A 852 23.80 2.46 -12.72
CA ILE A 852 24.85 1.44 -12.58
C ILE A 852 25.19 1.25 -11.10
N LYS A 853 25.45 0.00 -10.71
CA LYS A 853 26.05 -0.38 -9.44
C LYS A 853 27.29 -1.27 -9.66
N GLN A 854 28.40 -0.95 -9.00
CA GLN A 854 29.64 -1.70 -9.08
C GLN A 854 29.53 -3.03 -8.32
N ALA A 855 30.01 -4.12 -8.95
CA ALA A 855 30.15 -5.45 -8.33
C ALA A 855 28.86 -6.16 -7.87
N ALA A 856 27.70 -5.83 -8.43
CA ALA A 856 26.47 -6.60 -8.19
C ALA A 856 26.56 -7.97 -8.92
N THR A 857 26.81 -9.04 -8.18
CA THR A 857 26.74 -10.41 -8.71
C THR A 857 25.30 -10.95 -8.78
N ASP A 858 24.35 -10.27 -8.12
CA ASP A 858 22.94 -10.65 -8.00
C ASP A 858 22.02 -9.49 -8.45
N GLU A 859 20.72 -9.80 -8.63
CA GLU A 859 19.68 -8.78 -8.83
C GLU A 859 19.57 -7.95 -7.54
N GLU A 860 19.91 -6.67 -7.63
CA GLU A 860 19.80 -5.73 -6.52
C GLU A 860 18.94 -4.53 -6.95
N ASP A 861 18.21 -3.99 -5.98
CA ASP A 861 17.40 -2.80 -6.19
C ASP A 861 18.21 -1.54 -5.89
N MET A 862 17.89 -0.48 -6.64
CA MET A 862 18.37 0.86 -6.38
C MET A 862 17.19 1.77 -6.07
N THR A 863 17.19 2.30 -4.85
CA THR A 863 16.24 3.30 -4.40
C THR A 863 16.65 4.68 -4.88
N PHE A 864 15.73 5.41 -5.50
CA PHE A 864 15.99 6.75 -6.04
C PHE A 864 14.83 7.71 -5.79
N ARG A 865 15.01 8.98 -6.14
CA ARG A 865 13.93 9.98 -6.25
C ARG A 865 14.28 11.01 -7.32
N VAL A 866 13.26 11.69 -7.82
CA VAL A 866 13.41 12.81 -8.77
C VAL A 866 12.78 14.04 -8.15
N GLN A 867 13.47 15.17 -8.18
CA GLN A 867 12.96 16.45 -7.69
C GLN A 867 13.06 17.49 -8.81
N SER A 868 12.06 18.32 -8.99
CA SER A 868 12.08 19.42 -9.96
C SER A 868 12.25 20.77 -9.26
N SER A 869 12.96 21.69 -9.91
CA SER A 869 13.19 23.05 -9.37
C SER A 869 11.93 23.93 -9.34
N ALA A 870 10.87 23.53 -10.06
CA ALA A 870 9.57 24.17 -10.08
C ALA A 870 8.46 23.10 -10.16
N PRO A 871 7.19 23.42 -9.79
CA PRO A 871 6.11 22.45 -9.81
C PRO A 871 5.92 21.78 -11.19
N ALA A 872 6.18 20.49 -11.23
CA ALA A 872 6.05 19.67 -12.43
C ALA A 872 5.58 18.27 -12.05
N ARG A 873 4.71 17.69 -12.86
CA ARG A 873 4.41 16.27 -12.73
C ARG A 873 5.52 15.47 -13.42
N ILE A 874 6.14 14.56 -12.69
CA ILE A 874 7.17 13.66 -13.17
C ILE A 874 6.63 12.24 -13.09
N GLU A 875 6.63 11.53 -14.22
CA GLU A 875 6.25 10.13 -14.28
C GLU A 875 7.48 9.31 -14.66
N VAL A 876 7.80 8.27 -13.90
CA VAL A 876 8.96 7.42 -14.16
C VAL A 876 8.50 6.03 -14.56
N TYR A 877 9.11 5.50 -15.61
CA TYR A 877 8.85 4.20 -16.18
C TYR A 877 10.16 3.41 -16.27
N ASP A 878 10.07 2.08 -16.25
CA ASP A 878 11.16 1.24 -16.74
C ASP A 878 11.20 1.23 -18.29
N LEU A 879 12.16 0.50 -18.87
CA LEU A 879 12.27 0.37 -20.33
C LEU A 879 11.15 -0.45 -20.98
N GLU A 880 10.36 -1.18 -20.20
CA GLU A 880 9.20 -1.95 -20.66
C GLU A 880 7.90 -1.13 -20.57
N ASP A 881 8.01 0.19 -20.35
CA ASP A 881 6.91 1.13 -20.13
C ASP A 881 6.07 0.88 -18.86
N LYS A 882 6.54 0.02 -17.94
CA LYS A 882 5.86 -0.18 -16.65
C LYS A 882 6.11 1.04 -15.75
N PRO A 883 5.07 1.64 -15.15
CA PRO A 883 5.26 2.76 -14.24
C PRO A 883 6.00 2.30 -12.98
N LEU A 884 6.93 3.14 -12.52
CA LEU A 884 7.66 2.98 -11.26
C LEU A 884 7.13 3.97 -10.20
N LEU A 885 6.98 5.24 -10.59
CA LEU A 885 6.38 6.30 -9.76
C LEU A 885 5.66 7.34 -10.60
N VAL A 886 4.78 8.08 -9.95
CA VAL A 886 4.23 9.36 -10.40
C VAL A 886 4.40 10.33 -9.24
N ASP A 887 5.16 11.38 -9.46
CA ASP A 887 5.26 12.53 -8.58
C ASP A 887 4.47 13.67 -9.22
N ASN A 888 3.34 14.04 -8.63
CA ASN A 888 2.44 14.98 -9.26
C ASN A 888 2.94 16.43 -9.15
N ASN A 889 3.64 16.79 -8.09
CA ASN A 889 4.13 18.16 -7.85
C ASN A 889 5.64 18.32 -8.06
N GLY A 890 6.38 17.22 -8.17
CA GLY A 890 7.80 17.18 -8.48
C GLY A 890 8.69 17.47 -7.26
N ASP A 891 8.20 17.23 -6.05
CA ASP A 891 8.96 17.50 -4.82
C ASP A 891 9.82 16.31 -4.33
N GLY A 892 9.64 15.13 -4.95
CA GLY A 892 10.34 13.88 -4.69
C GLY A 892 9.96 13.13 -3.42
N ASN A 893 8.89 13.50 -2.70
CA ASN A 893 8.49 12.82 -1.46
C ASN A 893 7.37 11.77 -1.63
N LEU A 894 6.62 11.82 -2.74
CA LEU A 894 5.49 10.95 -3.07
C LEU A 894 4.40 10.90 -1.99
N ILE A 895 4.13 11.99 -1.28
CA ILE A 895 3.10 12.06 -0.21
C ILE A 895 1.89 12.93 -0.58
N GLY A 896 2.00 13.67 -1.68
CA GLY A 896 1.00 14.61 -2.18
C GLY A 896 -0.21 13.93 -2.81
N ALA A 897 -1.24 14.75 -3.05
CA ALA A 897 -2.37 14.32 -3.85
C ALA A 897 -1.95 14.18 -5.32
N GLY A 898 -2.27 13.03 -5.91
CA GLY A 898 -1.84 12.72 -7.27
C GLY A 898 -0.63 11.80 -7.37
N ASP A 899 0.08 11.61 -6.27
CA ASP A 899 1.29 10.81 -6.23
C ASP A 899 0.97 9.31 -6.26
N GLY A 900 1.81 8.56 -6.96
CA GLY A 900 1.69 7.12 -7.12
C GLY A 900 3.05 6.44 -6.96
N LEU A 901 3.05 5.34 -6.22
CA LEU A 901 4.22 4.49 -6.03
C LEU A 901 3.87 3.08 -6.54
N PHE A 902 4.46 2.70 -7.67
CA PHE A 902 4.13 1.49 -8.41
C PHE A 902 5.19 0.39 -8.26
N SER A 903 6.43 0.77 -7.95
CA SER A 903 7.51 -0.17 -7.63
C SER A 903 8.17 0.22 -6.30
N ASP A 904 8.06 -0.68 -5.34
CA ASP A 904 8.55 -0.56 -3.96
C ASP A 904 8.70 -2.00 -3.46
N GLN A 905 9.84 -2.60 -3.80
CA GLN A 905 10.09 -4.04 -3.66
C GLN A 905 10.35 -4.40 -2.20
N ASN A 906 11.00 -3.50 -1.46
CA ASN A 906 11.34 -3.68 -0.05
C ASN A 906 10.25 -3.16 0.91
N GLN A 907 9.20 -2.50 0.39
CA GLN A 907 8.08 -1.94 1.16
C GLN A 907 8.47 -0.82 2.13
N ASP A 908 9.55 -0.09 1.84
CA ASP A 908 9.98 1.06 2.65
C ASP A 908 9.26 2.37 2.27
N GLY A 909 8.43 2.33 1.22
CA GLY A 909 7.66 3.47 0.75
C GLY A 909 8.47 4.42 -0.15
N LEU A 910 9.60 3.96 -0.67
CA LEU A 910 10.42 4.63 -1.67
C LEU A 910 10.34 3.86 -3.00
N VAL A 911 10.70 4.53 -4.09
CA VAL A 911 10.71 3.87 -5.40
C VAL A 911 11.97 3.03 -5.55
N ASP A 912 11.79 1.80 -6.02
CA ASP A 912 12.88 0.91 -6.39
C ASP A 912 12.93 0.70 -7.91
N THR A 913 14.13 0.58 -8.44
CA THR A 913 14.36 0.00 -9.78
C THR A 913 15.29 -1.19 -9.68
N ARG A 914 14.95 -2.28 -10.37
CA ARG A 914 15.77 -3.48 -10.41
C ARG A 914 16.96 -3.28 -11.34
N LEU A 915 18.16 -3.61 -10.85
CA LEU A 915 19.39 -3.64 -11.65
C LEU A 915 19.68 -5.08 -12.07
N ARG A 916 19.79 -5.33 -13.38
CA ARG A 916 20.19 -6.64 -13.93
C ARG A 916 21.69 -6.60 -14.23
N ASN A 917 22.46 -7.46 -13.56
CA ASN A 917 23.93 -7.44 -13.63
C ASN A 917 24.52 -6.05 -13.29
N GLY A 918 23.93 -5.38 -12.31
CA GLY A 918 24.34 -4.02 -11.90
C GLY A 918 23.95 -2.91 -12.87
N LEU A 919 23.18 -3.17 -13.94
CA LEU A 919 22.70 -2.17 -14.90
C LEU A 919 21.17 -2.11 -14.90
N GLY A 920 20.63 -0.90 -14.82
CA GLY A 920 19.21 -0.60 -15.01
C GLY A 920 19.05 0.65 -15.86
N ALA A 921 17.83 0.90 -16.30
CA ALA A 921 17.50 2.14 -16.99
C ALA A 921 16.05 2.52 -16.73
N ILE A 922 15.81 3.82 -16.67
CA ILE A 922 14.50 4.42 -16.46
C ILE A 922 14.24 5.48 -17.51
N ARG A 923 12.96 5.77 -17.74
CA ARG A 923 12.48 6.86 -18.58
C ARG A 923 11.56 7.76 -17.78
N LEU A 924 11.85 9.05 -17.75
CA LEU A 924 11.00 10.07 -17.16
C LEU A 924 10.15 10.72 -18.25
N GLN A 925 8.90 11.04 -17.90
CA GLN A 925 8.04 11.95 -18.65
C GLN A 925 7.69 13.13 -17.74
N VAL A 926 7.93 14.34 -18.23
CA VAL A 926 7.88 15.56 -17.40
C VAL A 926 6.83 16.50 -17.96
N TYR A 927 5.92 16.96 -17.08
CA TYR A 927 4.81 17.85 -17.41
C TYR A 927 4.81 19.04 -16.45
N PRO A 928 5.38 20.19 -16.85
CA PRO A 928 5.35 21.41 -16.04
C PRO A 928 3.90 21.82 -15.71
N GLN A 929 3.60 22.17 -14.45
CA GLN A 929 2.23 22.52 -14.05
C GLN A 929 1.82 23.97 -14.40
N ALA A 930 2.77 24.81 -14.81
CA ALA A 930 2.57 26.20 -15.21
C ALA A 930 3.51 26.58 -16.37
N GLY A 931 3.21 27.68 -17.08
CA GLY A 931 4.12 28.25 -18.06
C GLY A 931 5.44 28.61 -17.39
N LEU A 932 6.48 27.82 -17.67
CA LEU A 932 7.79 27.98 -17.03
C LEU A 932 8.41 29.31 -17.46
N THR A 933 8.78 30.13 -16.48
CA THR A 933 9.48 31.41 -16.71
C THR A 933 11.00 31.26 -16.68
N THR A 934 11.48 30.11 -16.19
CA THR A 934 12.88 29.72 -16.10
C THR A 934 13.02 28.27 -16.53
N ASP A 935 14.24 27.85 -16.81
CA ASP A 935 14.55 26.44 -17.07
C ASP A 935 14.14 25.58 -15.86
N LEU A 936 13.65 24.39 -16.16
CA LEU A 936 13.30 23.38 -15.17
C LEU A 936 14.50 22.46 -14.97
N THR A 937 15.01 22.39 -13.74
CA THR A 937 16.06 21.43 -13.38
C THR A 937 15.41 20.20 -12.77
N LEU A 938 15.85 19.01 -13.19
CA LEU A 938 15.47 17.75 -12.55
C LEU A 938 16.69 17.18 -11.84
N THR A 939 16.59 16.99 -10.53
CA THR A 939 17.63 16.41 -9.71
C THR A 939 17.26 14.95 -9.41
N LEU A 940 18.02 14.01 -9.98
CA LEU A 940 17.95 12.59 -9.64
C LEU A 940 18.86 12.32 -8.44
N SER A 941 18.30 11.76 -7.38
CA SER A 941 19.07 11.36 -6.20
C SER A 941 18.90 9.87 -5.93
N GLY A 942 19.97 9.21 -5.48
CA GLY A 942 19.93 7.83 -4.99
C GLY A 942 20.11 7.78 -3.48
N LEU A 943 19.55 6.75 -2.85
CA LEU A 943 19.78 6.50 -1.42
C LEU A 943 21.09 5.71 -1.24
N ILE A 944 22.10 6.36 -0.66
CA ILE A 944 23.43 5.82 -0.40
C ILE A 944 23.69 5.93 1.11
N ASP A 945 23.93 4.79 1.76
CA ASP A 945 24.17 4.71 3.21
C ASP A 945 23.11 5.40 4.09
N GLY A 946 21.85 5.42 3.61
CA GLY A 946 20.72 6.05 4.30
C GLY A 946 20.57 7.55 4.04
N GLU A 947 21.44 8.16 3.24
CA GLU A 947 21.39 9.58 2.86
C GLU A 947 21.09 9.75 1.37
N TRP A 948 20.34 10.80 1.03
CA TRP A 948 20.07 11.15 -0.35
C TRP A 948 21.28 11.85 -0.96
N SER A 949 21.87 11.23 -1.97
CA SER A 949 22.98 11.80 -2.74
C SER A 949 22.51 12.14 -4.15
N VAL A 950 22.82 13.34 -4.63
CA VAL A 950 22.54 13.74 -6.01
C VAL A 950 23.43 12.94 -6.95
N LEU A 951 22.81 12.30 -7.95
CA LEU A 951 23.49 11.44 -8.93
C LEU A 951 23.47 12.03 -10.33
N ALA A 952 22.43 12.78 -10.69
CA ALA A 952 22.32 13.46 -11.98
C ALA A 952 21.45 14.71 -11.87
N GLU A 953 21.71 15.69 -12.74
CA GLU A 953 20.89 16.89 -12.89
C GLU A 953 20.62 17.18 -14.37
N ASP A 954 19.35 17.09 -14.79
CA ASP A 954 18.92 17.49 -16.13
C ASP A 954 18.42 18.93 -16.14
N THR A 955 18.50 19.57 -17.30
CA THR A 955 17.90 20.89 -17.52
C THR A 955 16.96 20.85 -18.71
N LEU A 956 15.71 21.27 -18.51
CA LEU A 956 14.68 21.35 -19.54
C LEU A 956 14.36 22.82 -19.79
N THR A 957 14.56 23.26 -21.03
CA THR A 957 14.44 24.66 -21.43
C THR A 957 13.14 24.93 -22.15
N ASN A 958 12.51 26.06 -21.82
CA ASN A 958 11.33 26.57 -22.50
C ASN A 958 11.80 27.52 -23.62
N LYS A 959 11.87 27.05 -24.87
CA LYS A 959 12.39 27.84 -26.00
C LYS A 959 11.29 28.41 -26.88
#